data_AF-A0A2V7LCY7-F1
#
_entry.id   AF-A0A2V7LCY7-F1
#
_cell.length_a   1.000
_cell.length_b   1.000
_cell.length_c   1.000
_cell.angle_alpha   90.00
_cell.angle_beta   90.00
_cell.angle_gamma   90.00
#
_symmetry.space_group_name_H-M   'P 1'
#
loop_
_entity.id
_entity.type
_entity.pdbx_description
1 polymer ?
#
loop_
_entity_poly.entity_id
_entity_poly.type
_entity_poly.pdbx_seq_one_letter_code
_entity_poly.pdbx_strand_id
1 'polypeptide(L)'
;MIERTLMRVTLLVAAGTVPLPAPRSLAAQDPTAGKKVYVKWCAGCHGDDGAGDGPAANAMLPRPRNFTGAIYKIRSTASGQLPTDADLLRAIDEGLSGSAMPAWKGRLSDAERRNVMAYLKTFSSFFADTSQHVVPLKFSSVPGGGSSAAALKEGRQFYDSIGCRKCHGDQGRGDGPSAPTLKDDAGFPIFAADLHENWRFRGGSGVEAIYHRLRTGLDGTPMPSFSDLIDQKFLTDEQLWRLAQYVRSLSPAKAPEVRDVIHAPQIARTLPLSPDDSAWARVDRYWFPLVGQVIRKARWFAPAVSGVWVQAVHDGKTLALRVTWDDRTQSPDTAWLGFEQRLMQTVTSDDSGPPTAEPWPDQLAVQFPRRLTDGMERPYFLMGAATDPVYQWRWTSQPRRAVAGLARGIDQFDTLPAAPAAQAAFDHGEWRVVLSRALATPDTGNEVQLEAGRAIPVAFFVWDGSSGEHGSRMALSTWDRGYRVQDSHRGGRMRKLGLMAVAGLAGLALALGAWTLHPSAVQGGATISGKIKFTGTKPANPKIDMSEEPKCKAKYQGVPTEEVVVVNPNGTLANVFVYVKSGLPATYKAPEPAGDVTLDQDGCRYHPHVLGILVGQKLAIKNSDGILDNIKAKGVKNRPFNISQPTVMTSERTFTAPEVMIPLECNVHGWMHAWLGVLPHPFFAVSGADGSFSIKGLPPGTYTIEAWHEKYGTQTATVTVAGSETKTADFSFAAK
;
A
#
# COMPACT_ATOMS: atom_id res chain seq x y z
N MET A 1 5.06 89.23 -0.67
CA MET A 1 4.40 90.37 0.01
C MET A 1 2.98 89.94 0.30
N ILE A 2 2.57 90.02 1.57
CA ILE A 2 1.17 90.06 2.06
C ILE A 2 0.41 88.73 1.97
N GLU A 3 -0.39 88.27 2.94
CA GLU A 3 -0.45 88.41 4.40
C GLU A 3 -1.51 87.39 4.85
N ARG A 4 -1.47 87.00 6.12
CA ARG A 4 -2.36 86.03 6.74
C ARG A 4 -3.78 86.60 6.89
N THR A 5 -4.80 85.75 6.74
CA THR A 5 -6.06 85.91 7.49
C THR A 5 -6.57 84.53 7.90
N LEU A 6 -6.44 84.24 9.20
CA LEU A 6 -7.12 83.12 9.85
C LEU A 6 -8.59 83.49 10.06
N MET A 7 -9.50 82.70 9.51
CA MET A 7 -10.90 82.69 9.92
C MET A 7 -11.24 81.28 10.40
N ARG A 8 -11.39 81.13 11.73
CA ARG A 8 -11.85 79.89 12.36
C ARG A 8 -13.32 79.68 12.01
N VAL A 9 -13.62 78.68 11.19
CA VAL A 9 -14.95 78.12 11.03
C VAL A 9 -14.99 76.82 11.81
N THR A 10 -15.77 76.79 12.88
CA THR A 10 -16.08 75.56 13.63
C THR A 10 -17.09 74.76 12.80
N LEU A 11 -16.62 73.76 12.06
CA LEU A 11 -17.48 72.78 11.40
C LEU A 11 -17.64 71.56 12.32
N LEU A 12 -18.86 71.29 12.77
CA LEU A 12 -19.24 69.99 13.35
C LEU A 12 -19.03 68.91 12.27
N VAL A 13 -18.00 68.09 12.41
CA VAL A 13 -17.87 66.85 11.64
C VAL A 13 -18.64 65.77 12.38
N ALA A 14 -19.80 65.40 11.85
CA ALA A 14 -20.50 64.19 12.24
C ALA A 14 -19.60 62.99 11.95
N ALA A 15 -19.27 62.22 12.98
CA ALA A 15 -18.52 60.97 12.86
C ALA A 15 -19.38 59.91 12.16
N GLY A 16 -19.36 59.93 10.82
CA GLY A 16 -19.86 58.83 9.99
C GLY A 16 -18.88 57.67 10.08
N THR A 17 -19.21 56.67 10.90
CA THR A 17 -18.53 55.37 10.89
C THR A 17 -18.79 54.68 9.55
N VAL A 18 -17.82 54.74 8.64
CA VAL A 18 -17.79 53.81 7.50
C VAL A 18 -17.55 52.42 8.09
N PRO A 19 -18.44 51.43 7.90
CA PRO A 19 -18.19 50.08 8.38
C PRO A 19 -17.00 49.54 7.58
N LEU A 20 -15.91 49.24 8.28
CA LEU A 20 -14.90 48.33 7.75
C LEU A 20 -15.62 47.05 7.32
N PRO A 21 -15.37 46.50 6.11
CA PRO A 21 -15.93 45.22 5.75
C PRO A 21 -15.48 44.21 6.81
N ALA A 22 -16.44 43.57 7.47
CA ALA A 22 -16.16 42.51 8.42
C ALA A 22 -15.20 41.49 7.77
N PRO A 23 -14.24 40.94 8.51
CA PRO A 23 -13.44 39.82 8.00
C PRO A 23 -14.42 38.78 7.46
N ARG A 24 -14.28 38.41 6.18
CA ARG A 24 -15.09 37.33 5.57
C ARG A 24 -15.13 36.19 6.57
N SER A 25 -16.30 35.92 7.14
CA SER A 25 -16.48 34.75 8.01
C SER A 25 -15.95 33.55 7.24
N LEU A 26 -15.12 32.71 7.87
CA LEU A 26 -14.92 31.34 7.41
C LEU A 26 -16.30 30.80 7.06
N ALA A 27 -16.59 30.59 5.78
CA ALA A 27 -17.90 30.08 5.37
C ALA A 27 -18.13 28.78 6.13
N ALA A 28 -19.15 28.76 6.97
CA ALA A 28 -19.48 27.60 7.80
C ALA A 28 -19.62 26.38 6.90
N GLN A 29 -18.90 25.31 7.25
CA GLN A 29 -19.01 24.02 6.60
C GLN A 29 -20.46 23.51 6.74
N ASP A 30 -21.15 23.27 5.63
CA ASP A 30 -22.53 22.74 5.63
C ASP A 30 -22.55 21.28 5.15
N PRO A 31 -22.62 20.29 6.06
CA PRO A 31 -22.67 18.88 5.69
C PRO A 31 -23.95 18.50 4.92
N THR A 32 -25.05 19.25 5.05
CA THR A 32 -26.29 19.00 4.29
C THR A 32 -26.12 19.38 2.83
N ALA A 33 -25.51 20.54 2.56
CA ALA A 33 -25.08 20.89 1.20
C ALA A 33 -24.01 19.91 0.69
N GLY A 34 -23.10 19.48 1.56
CA GLY A 34 -22.06 18.49 1.26
C GLY A 34 -22.62 17.15 0.79
N LYS A 35 -23.69 16.66 1.41
CA LYS A 35 -24.40 15.44 1.01
C LYS A 35 -24.84 15.47 -0.44
N LYS A 36 -25.37 16.61 -0.92
CA LYS A 36 -25.81 16.75 -2.32
C LYS A 36 -24.63 16.61 -3.29
N VAL A 37 -23.49 17.20 -2.95
CA VAL A 37 -22.24 17.08 -3.73
C VAL A 37 -21.75 15.63 -3.71
N TYR A 38 -21.75 15.00 -2.54
CA TYR A 38 -21.30 13.62 -2.35
C TYR A 38 -22.11 12.61 -3.18
N VAL A 39 -23.44 12.64 -3.08
CA VAL A 39 -24.32 11.72 -3.82
C VAL A 39 -24.12 11.88 -5.33
N LYS A 40 -23.94 13.12 -5.81
CA LYS A 40 -23.75 13.39 -7.23
C LYS A 40 -22.41 12.91 -7.78
N TRP A 41 -21.32 13.05 -7.02
CA TRP A 41 -19.96 12.93 -7.55
C TRP A 41 -19.10 11.84 -6.92
N CYS A 42 -19.41 11.42 -5.70
CA CYS A 42 -18.55 10.55 -4.88
C CYS A 42 -19.16 9.16 -4.64
N ALA A 43 -20.48 9.09 -4.42
CA ALA A 43 -21.18 7.87 -4.00
C ALA A 43 -21.06 6.71 -5.02
N GLY A 44 -20.94 6.99 -6.31
CA GLY A 44 -20.76 5.96 -7.35
C GLY A 44 -19.51 5.09 -7.14
N CYS A 45 -18.48 5.63 -6.47
CA CYS A 45 -17.28 4.90 -6.09
C CYS A 45 -17.27 4.58 -4.58
N HIS A 46 -17.58 5.56 -3.74
CA HIS A 46 -17.41 5.45 -2.29
C HIS A 46 -18.62 4.87 -1.54
N GLY A 47 -19.73 4.58 -2.22
CA GLY A 47 -20.96 4.08 -1.59
C GLY A 47 -21.79 5.21 -0.96
N ASP A 48 -23.09 5.00 -0.78
CA ASP A 48 -23.99 6.02 -0.21
C ASP A 48 -23.70 6.30 1.29
N ASP A 49 -23.19 5.30 2.00
CA ASP A 49 -22.80 5.33 3.41
C ASP A 49 -21.29 5.55 3.61
N GLY A 50 -20.54 5.76 2.52
CA GLY A 50 -19.09 5.96 2.58
C GLY A 50 -18.28 4.69 2.86
N ALA A 51 -18.85 3.49 2.71
CA ALA A 51 -18.16 2.23 3.00
C ALA A 51 -17.16 1.78 1.91
N GLY A 52 -17.00 2.53 0.82
CA GLY A 52 -16.06 2.18 -0.26
C GLY A 52 -16.52 1.00 -1.12
N ASP A 53 -17.83 0.81 -1.21
CA ASP A 53 -18.54 -0.30 -1.83
C ASP A 53 -19.56 0.18 -2.89
N GLY A 54 -19.37 1.39 -3.42
CA GLY A 54 -20.20 1.91 -4.49
C GLY A 54 -20.18 1.00 -5.74
N PRO A 55 -21.14 1.14 -6.65
CA PRO A 55 -21.29 0.23 -7.82
C PRO A 55 -20.03 0.06 -8.66
N ALA A 56 -19.14 1.07 -8.71
CA ALA A 56 -17.89 1.00 -9.47
C ALA A 56 -16.73 0.35 -8.69
N ALA A 57 -16.86 0.11 -7.38
CA ALA A 57 -15.76 -0.29 -6.51
C ALA A 57 -15.16 -1.65 -6.90
N ASN A 58 -15.99 -2.60 -7.35
CA ASN A 58 -15.53 -3.95 -7.77
C ASN A 58 -14.75 -3.95 -9.09
N ALA A 59 -14.70 -2.82 -9.81
CA ALA A 59 -13.91 -2.67 -11.03
C ALA A 59 -12.66 -1.80 -10.81
N MET A 60 -12.25 -1.56 -9.56
CA MET A 60 -11.16 -0.64 -9.23
C MET A 60 -10.12 -1.27 -8.32
N LEU A 61 -8.87 -1.18 -8.74
CA LEU A 61 -7.71 -1.44 -7.90
C LEU A 61 -6.74 -0.24 -7.98
N PRO A 62 -6.44 0.45 -6.87
CA PRO A 62 -6.94 0.21 -5.51
C PRO A 62 -8.45 0.44 -5.38
N ARG A 63 -9.04 -0.22 -4.37
CA ARG A 63 -10.44 0.02 -3.97
C ARG A 63 -10.66 1.48 -3.50
N PRO A 64 -11.86 2.05 -3.73
CA PRO A 64 -12.27 3.31 -3.12
C PRO A 64 -12.15 3.26 -1.60
N ARG A 65 -11.84 4.41 -0.99
CA ARG A 65 -11.68 4.50 0.47
C ARG A 65 -13.02 4.29 1.17
N ASN A 66 -13.04 3.35 2.13
CA ASN A 66 -14.02 3.30 3.21
C ASN A 66 -13.73 4.39 4.26
N PHE A 67 -14.66 5.32 4.45
CA PHE A 67 -14.55 6.45 5.37
C PHE A 67 -15.04 6.15 6.79
N THR A 68 -15.79 5.08 7.00
CA THR A 68 -16.47 4.76 8.27
C THR A 68 -15.51 4.53 9.44
N GLY A 69 -14.33 3.98 9.18
CA GLY A 69 -13.27 3.81 10.17
C GLY A 69 -12.39 5.05 10.40
N ALA A 70 -12.58 6.12 9.62
CA ALA A 70 -11.72 7.30 9.59
C ALA A 70 -10.21 6.97 9.47
N ILE A 71 -9.88 6.02 8.59
CA ILE A 71 -8.52 5.56 8.31
C ILE A 71 -8.03 6.15 6.98
N TYR A 72 -7.07 7.07 7.02
CA TYR A 72 -6.61 7.82 5.84
C TYR A 72 -5.12 7.57 5.57
N LYS A 73 -4.73 7.29 4.31
CA LYS A 73 -3.30 7.09 3.92
C LYS A 73 -2.54 8.43 3.87
N ILE A 74 -3.25 9.41 3.33
CA ILE A 74 -3.03 10.84 3.07
C ILE A 74 -2.93 11.83 4.24
N ARG A 75 -1.91 11.84 5.13
CA ARG A 75 -1.98 12.63 6.40
C ARG A 75 -0.75 13.42 6.80
N SER A 76 -0.91 14.43 7.65
CA SER A 76 0.17 15.17 8.32
C SER A 76 0.30 14.84 9.81
N THR A 77 -0.49 13.89 10.31
CA THR A 77 -0.56 13.45 11.72
C THR A 77 0.12 12.10 11.93
N ALA A 78 0.37 11.72 13.19
CA ALA A 78 1.03 10.45 13.53
C ALA A 78 0.23 9.21 13.07
N SER A 79 0.89 8.07 12.89
CA SER A 79 0.23 6.78 12.56
C SER A 79 -0.94 6.51 13.52
N GLY A 80 -2.10 6.15 12.96
CA GLY A 80 -3.35 5.93 13.69
C GLY A 80 -4.16 7.17 14.04
N GLN A 81 -3.60 8.38 13.95
CA GLN A 81 -4.32 9.63 14.24
C GLN A 81 -5.19 10.07 13.05
N LEU A 82 -6.24 10.85 13.36
CA LEU A 82 -7.13 11.44 12.37
C LEU A 82 -6.38 12.40 11.43
N PRO A 83 -6.81 12.54 10.16
CA PRO A 83 -6.32 13.59 9.27
C PRO A 83 -6.73 14.97 9.77
N THR A 84 -5.98 16.01 9.37
CA THR A 84 -6.45 17.39 9.47
C THR A 84 -7.47 17.71 8.36
N ASP A 85 -8.27 18.76 8.52
CA ASP A 85 -9.14 19.26 7.44
C ASP A 85 -8.33 19.63 6.19
N ALA A 86 -7.10 20.15 6.36
CA ALA A 86 -6.21 20.47 5.24
C ALA A 86 -5.74 19.20 4.49
N ASP A 87 -5.53 18.09 5.20
CA ASP A 87 -5.19 16.80 4.58
C ASP A 87 -6.35 16.27 3.74
N LEU A 88 -7.58 16.32 4.27
CA LEU A 88 -8.79 15.90 3.55
C LEU A 88 -9.06 16.76 2.32
N LEU A 89 -8.97 18.09 2.46
CA LEU A 89 -9.14 19.01 1.33
C LEU A 89 -8.08 18.79 0.26
N ARG A 90 -6.80 18.61 0.62
CA ARG A 90 -5.75 18.36 -0.37
C ARG A 90 -6.04 17.10 -1.18
N ALA A 91 -6.50 16.02 -0.56
CA ALA A 91 -6.87 14.79 -1.26
C ALA A 91 -8.07 14.98 -2.21
N ILE A 92 -9.06 15.79 -1.85
CA ILE A 92 -10.19 16.16 -2.73
C ILE A 92 -9.69 17.04 -3.89
N ASP A 93 -8.84 18.00 -3.58
CA ASP A 93 -8.38 19.02 -4.51
C ASP A 93 -7.50 18.44 -5.62
N GLU A 94 -6.52 17.64 -5.22
CA GLU A 94 -5.46 17.11 -6.09
C GLU A 94 -5.79 15.71 -6.62
N GLY A 95 -6.79 15.04 -6.04
CA GLY A 95 -7.04 13.63 -6.29
C GLY A 95 -5.93 12.75 -5.72
N LEU A 96 -5.88 11.50 -6.17
CA LEU A 96 -4.82 10.56 -5.76
C LEU A 96 -4.23 9.90 -7.01
N SER A 97 -3.07 10.40 -7.46
CA SER A 97 -2.33 9.84 -8.62
C SER A 97 -2.15 8.32 -8.50
N GLY A 98 -2.21 7.61 -9.63
CA GLY A 98 -2.14 6.14 -9.60
C GLY A 98 -3.36 5.45 -8.99
N SER A 99 -4.52 6.13 -8.96
CA SER A 99 -5.82 5.57 -8.60
C SER A 99 -6.92 6.19 -9.45
N ALA A 100 -8.15 5.69 -9.31
CA ALA A 100 -9.33 6.23 -9.98
C ALA A 100 -9.85 7.56 -9.37
N MET A 101 -9.25 8.09 -8.29
CA MET A 101 -9.71 9.32 -7.62
C MET A 101 -9.19 10.57 -8.35
N PRO A 102 -10.05 11.32 -9.07
CA PRO A 102 -9.63 12.48 -9.85
C PRO A 102 -9.46 13.73 -8.96
N ALA A 103 -8.83 14.76 -9.52
CA ALA A 103 -8.74 16.09 -8.92
C ALA A 103 -10.07 16.86 -9.07
N TRP A 104 -10.62 17.37 -7.98
CA TRP A 104 -11.90 18.10 -7.99
C TRP A 104 -11.78 19.62 -7.99
N LYS A 105 -10.59 20.17 -7.79
CA LYS A 105 -10.35 21.63 -7.73
C LYS A 105 -10.79 22.40 -8.98
N GLY A 106 -10.71 21.76 -10.15
CA GLY A 106 -11.16 22.36 -11.42
C GLY A 106 -12.64 22.11 -11.75
N ARG A 107 -13.37 21.35 -10.93
CA ARG A 107 -14.75 20.91 -11.19
C ARG A 107 -15.76 21.40 -10.14
N LEU A 108 -15.33 21.54 -8.89
CA LEU A 108 -16.15 21.98 -7.76
C LEU A 108 -15.63 23.30 -7.20
N SER A 109 -16.54 24.16 -6.77
CA SER A 109 -16.18 25.39 -6.07
C SER A 109 -15.52 25.10 -4.71
N ASP A 110 -14.79 26.08 -4.18
CA ASP A 110 -14.19 26.01 -2.83
C ASP A 110 -15.22 25.69 -1.73
N ALA A 111 -16.43 26.25 -1.84
CA ALA A 111 -17.51 26.02 -0.88
C ALA A 111 -18.03 24.58 -0.98
N GLU A 112 -18.26 24.06 -2.19
CA GLU A 112 -18.68 22.67 -2.40
C GLU A 112 -17.66 21.67 -1.86
N ARG A 113 -16.35 21.93 -2.08
CA ARG A 113 -15.27 21.08 -1.59
C ARG A 113 -15.17 21.05 -0.05
N ARG A 114 -15.34 22.21 0.60
CA ARG A 114 -15.42 22.28 2.07
C ARG A 114 -16.67 21.61 2.63
N ASN A 115 -17.81 21.76 1.97
CA ASN A 115 -19.07 21.14 2.39
C ASN A 115 -19.02 19.63 2.25
N VAL A 116 -18.50 19.10 1.13
CA VAL A 116 -18.36 17.64 0.95
C VAL A 116 -17.36 17.06 1.95
N MET A 117 -16.24 17.74 2.24
CA MET A 117 -15.32 17.32 3.31
C MET A 117 -16.05 17.22 4.67
N ALA A 118 -16.87 18.21 5.01
CA ALA A 118 -17.64 18.18 6.25
C ALA A 118 -18.62 17.01 6.30
N TYR A 119 -19.27 16.70 5.17
CA TYR A 119 -20.11 15.52 5.05
C TYR A 119 -19.31 14.21 5.19
N LEU A 120 -18.11 14.09 4.60
CA LEU A 120 -17.24 12.91 4.75
C LEU A 120 -16.94 12.59 6.22
N LYS A 121 -16.73 13.62 7.05
CA LYS A 121 -16.47 13.44 8.48
C LYS A 121 -17.67 12.85 9.24
N THR A 122 -18.89 12.97 8.71
CA THR A 122 -20.10 12.42 9.35
C THR A 122 -20.19 10.89 9.26
N PHE A 123 -19.43 10.25 8.37
CA PHE A 123 -19.44 8.78 8.23
C PHE A 123 -18.76 8.04 9.38
N SER A 124 -18.02 8.74 10.24
CA SER A 124 -17.28 8.11 11.35
C SER A 124 -17.48 8.84 12.67
N SER A 125 -17.83 8.09 13.71
CA SER A 125 -17.97 8.61 15.07
C SER A 125 -16.66 9.18 15.63
N PHE A 126 -15.50 8.74 15.11
CA PHE A 126 -14.20 9.28 15.53
C PHE A 126 -14.06 10.78 15.29
N PHE A 127 -14.70 11.35 14.25
CA PHE A 127 -14.67 12.80 14.02
C PHE A 127 -15.64 13.58 14.92
N ALA A 128 -16.62 12.90 15.54
CA ALA A 128 -17.54 13.52 16.50
C ALA A 128 -16.94 13.58 17.92
N ASP A 129 -15.92 12.76 18.19
CA ASP A 129 -15.23 12.73 19.47
C ASP A 129 -14.30 13.95 19.65
N THR A 130 -14.84 15.00 20.27
CA THR A 130 -14.12 16.25 20.55
C THR A 130 -12.96 16.10 21.55
N SER A 131 -12.84 14.95 22.22
CA SER A 131 -11.69 14.67 23.09
C SER A 131 -10.42 14.33 22.29
N GLN A 132 -10.56 13.98 21.00
CA GLN A 132 -9.42 13.69 20.13
C GLN A 132 -8.75 14.98 19.66
N HIS A 133 -7.55 15.25 20.19
CA HIS A 133 -6.73 16.35 19.74
C HIS A 133 -5.97 15.98 18.46
N VAL A 134 -6.42 16.50 17.32
CA VAL A 134 -5.72 16.34 16.03
C VAL A 134 -4.49 17.26 16.01
N VAL A 135 -3.32 16.69 16.29
CA VAL A 135 -2.04 17.41 16.32
C VAL A 135 -1.19 17.04 15.09
N PRO A 136 -0.91 17.99 14.18
CA PRO A 136 0.03 17.76 13.08
C PRO A 136 1.43 17.46 13.60
N LEU A 137 2.15 16.55 12.92
CA LEU A 137 3.57 16.34 13.18
C LEU A 137 4.37 17.59 12.80
N LYS A 138 5.41 17.87 13.59
CA LYS A 138 6.43 18.85 13.22
C LYS A 138 7.45 18.18 12.31
N PHE A 139 7.37 18.48 11.03
CA PHE A 139 8.35 18.06 10.03
C PHE A 139 9.56 18.98 10.05
N SER A 140 10.77 18.43 9.92
CA SER A 140 11.97 19.24 9.76
C SER A 140 12.10 19.73 8.31
N SER A 141 13.10 20.57 8.07
CA SER A 141 13.45 21.04 6.71
C SER A 141 14.32 20.02 5.99
N VAL A 142 14.23 19.99 4.65
CA VAL A 142 15.15 19.19 3.82
C VAL A 142 16.60 19.55 4.16
N PRO A 143 17.47 18.57 4.49
CA PRO A 143 18.86 18.84 4.80
C PRO A 143 19.63 19.30 3.55
N GLY A 144 20.72 20.05 3.79
CA GLY A 144 21.66 20.43 2.74
C GLY A 144 22.30 19.21 2.04
N GLY A 145 22.92 19.46 0.90
CA GLY A 145 23.64 18.42 0.13
C GLY A 145 22.80 17.67 -0.91
N GLY A 146 21.47 17.83 -0.91
CA GLY A 146 20.56 17.33 -1.95
C GLY A 146 20.78 15.85 -2.33
N SER A 147 20.54 15.51 -3.61
CA SER A 147 20.74 14.16 -4.17
C SER A 147 22.21 13.86 -4.52
N SER A 148 23.16 14.29 -3.68
CA SER A 148 24.58 13.95 -3.89
C SER A 148 24.81 12.44 -3.81
N ALA A 149 25.85 11.92 -4.49
CA ALA A 149 26.14 10.49 -4.47
C ALA A 149 26.35 9.93 -3.04
N ALA A 150 26.92 10.73 -2.14
CA ALA A 150 27.06 10.37 -0.73
C ALA A 150 25.71 10.26 -0.01
N ALA A 151 24.82 11.24 -0.21
CA ALA A 151 23.47 11.23 0.36
C ALA A 151 22.63 10.05 -0.17
N LEU A 152 22.74 9.74 -1.47
CA LEU A 152 22.05 8.59 -2.07
C LEU A 152 22.61 7.26 -1.56
N LYS A 153 23.93 7.16 -1.37
CA LYS A 153 24.57 5.98 -0.77
C LYS A 153 24.11 5.75 0.66
N GLU A 154 24.03 6.81 1.46
CA GLU A 154 23.49 6.75 2.83
C GLU A 154 22.00 6.35 2.81
N GLY A 155 21.18 6.96 1.96
CA GLY A 155 19.79 6.59 1.80
C GLY A 155 19.59 5.14 1.38
N ARG A 156 20.44 4.61 0.48
CA ARG A 156 20.47 3.19 0.11
C ARG A 156 20.78 2.29 1.31
N GLN A 157 21.77 2.65 2.13
CA GLN A 157 22.11 1.88 3.32
C GLN A 157 20.91 1.78 4.28
N PHE A 158 20.14 2.85 4.43
CA PHE A 158 18.91 2.81 5.24
C PHE A 158 17.79 2.02 4.57
N TYR A 159 17.61 2.13 3.26
CA TYR A 159 16.65 1.30 2.52
C TYR A 159 16.87 -0.19 2.77
N ASP A 160 18.13 -0.62 2.78
CA ASP A 160 18.51 -2.01 3.04
C ASP A 160 18.38 -2.39 4.52
N SER A 161 18.92 -1.58 5.43
CA SER A 161 18.98 -1.90 6.87
C SER A 161 17.63 -1.87 7.57
N ILE A 162 16.70 -0.99 7.16
CA ILE A 162 15.33 -0.97 7.69
C ILE A 162 14.39 -1.92 6.95
N GLY A 163 14.92 -2.68 5.98
CA GLY A 163 14.21 -3.75 5.28
C GLY A 163 13.14 -3.30 4.28
N CYS A 164 13.24 -2.08 3.71
CA CYS A 164 12.31 -1.61 2.66
C CYS A 164 12.23 -2.62 1.49
N ARG A 165 13.36 -3.24 1.16
CA ARG A 165 13.49 -4.27 0.11
C ARG A 165 12.62 -5.51 0.33
N LYS A 166 12.17 -5.81 1.54
CA LYS A 166 11.28 -6.96 1.82
C LYS A 166 9.94 -6.83 1.09
N CYS A 167 9.42 -5.61 0.95
CA CYS A 167 8.18 -5.34 0.21
C CYS A 167 8.46 -4.70 -1.15
N HIS A 168 9.39 -3.75 -1.22
CA HIS A 168 9.63 -2.97 -2.43
C HIS A 168 10.69 -3.59 -3.37
N GLY A 169 11.37 -4.66 -2.95
CA GLY A 169 12.46 -5.28 -3.72
C GLY A 169 13.76 -4.48 -3.69
N ASP A 170 14.84 -5.06 -4.22
CA ASP A 170 16.18 -4.44 -4.14
C ASP A 170 16.28 -3.12 -4.91
N GLN A 171 15.60 -3.06 -6.06
CA GLN A 171 15.57 -1.90 -6.95
C GLN A 171 14.30 -1.07 -6.81
N GLY A 172 13.38 -1.43 -5.92
CA GLY A 172 12.18 -0.64 -5.63
C GLY A 172 10.98 -0.89 -6.54
N ARG A 173 10.91 -2.01 -7.28
CA ARG A 173 9.83 -2.30 -8.24
C ARG A 173 8.61 -3.00 -7.62
N GLY A 174 8.67 -3.31 -6.33
CA GLY A 174 7.59 -4.01 -5.62
C GLY A 174 7.65 -5.54 -5.78
N ASP A 175 8.83 -6.07 -6.11
CA ASP A 175 9.20 -7.47 -6.31
C ASP A 175 9.87 -8.08 -5.06
N GLY A 176 9.64 -7.50 -3.87
CA GLY A 176 10.21 -8.02 -2.63
C GLY A 176 9.59 -9.36 -2.22
N PRO A 177 10.30 -10.20 -1.44
CA PRO A 177 9.82 -11.54 -1.06
C PRO A 177 8.50 -11.53 -0.27
N SER A 178 8.17 -10.43 0.44
CA SER A 178 6.90 -10.29 1.16
C SER A 178 5.77 -9.74 0.27
N ALA A 179 6.08 -9.22 -0.93
CA ALA A 179 5.11 -8.63 -1.86
C ALA A 179 3.88 -9.51 -2.18
N PRO A 180 4.01 -10.83 -2.46
CA PRO A 180 2.85 -11.69 -2.75
C PRO A 180 1.91 -11.88 -1.54
N THR A 181 2.33 -11.52 -0.33
CA THR A 181 1.49 -11.69 0.88
C THR A 181 0.67 -10.45 1.22
N LEU A 182 0.97 -9.31 0.59
CA LEU A 182 0.45 -8.00 0.99
C LEU A 182 -1.06 -7.85 0.79
N LYS A 183 -1.71 -7.30 1.82
CA LYS A 183 -3.13 -6.91 1.85
C LYS A 183 -3.34 -5.65 2.66
N ASP A 184 -4.39 -4.91 2.31
CA ASP A 184 -4.86 -3.81 3.13
C ASP A 184 -5.64 -4.31 4.37
N ASP A 185 -6.08 -3.40 5.22
CA ASP A 185 -6.79 -3.77 6.46
C ASP A 185 -8.15 -4.44 6.25
N ALA A 186 -8.77 -4.20 5.10
CA ALA A 186 -10.02 -4.86 4.70
C ALA A 186 -9.76 -6.21 4.01
N GLY A 187 -8.50 -6.63 3.88
CA GLY A 187 -8.12 -7.90 3.28
C GLY A 187 -8.01 -7.85 1.76
N PHE A 188 -8.14 -6.69 1.13
CA PHE A 188 -7.96 -6.53 -0.32
C PHE A 188 -6.47 -6.57 -0.71
N PRO A 189 -6.12 -7.05 -1.91
CA PRO A 189 -4.74 -7.09 -2.35
C PRO A 189 -4.20 -5.68 -2.52
N ILE A 190 -2.95 -5.47 -2.14
CA ILE A 190 -2.28 -4.18 -2.29
C ILE A 190 -0.85 -4.39 -2.78
N PHE A 191 -0.58 -3.91 -3.99
CA PHE A 191 0.78 -3.89 -4.50
C PHE A 191 1.64 -2.89 -3.73
N ALA A 192 2.88 -3.28 -3.44
CA ALA A 192 3.93 -2.33 -3.11
C ALA A 192 4.09 -1.36 -4.30
N ALA A 193 4.17 -0.06 -4.00
CA ALA A 193 4.34 0.94 -5.04
C ALA A 193 5.66 0.72 -5.79
N ASP A 194 5.61 0.79 -7.12
CA ASP A 194 6.82 0.85 -7.94
C ASP A 194 7.46 2.23 -7.75
N LEU A 195 8.65 2.25 -7.14
CA LEU A 195 9.38 3.44 -6.78
C LEU A 195 10.06 4.11 -8.00
N HIS A 196 10.07 3.45 -9.17
CA HIS A 196 10.45 4.04 -10.45
C HIS A 196 9.34 4.91 -11.04
N GLU A 197 8.09 4.71 -10.62
CA GLU A 197 6.90 5.42 -11.10
C GLU A 197 6.41 6.49 -10.11
N ASN A 198 7.31 7.33 -9.57
CA ASN A 198 6.95 8.30 -8.53
C ASN A 198 5.83 9.29 -8.94
N TRP A 199 5.59 9.51 -10.24
CA TRP A 199 4.46 10.30 -10.74
C TRP A 199 3.09 9.69 -10.40
N ARG A 200 3.04 8.41 -10.00
CA ARG A 200 1.85 7.71 -9.52
C ARG A 200 1.74 7.68 -7.99
N PHE A 201 2.61 8.37 -7.25
CA PHE A 201 2.51 8.42 -5.80
C PHE A 201 1.30 9.25 -5.36
N ARG A 202 0.37 8.62 -4.63
CA ARG A 202 -0.92 9.19 -4.17
C ARG A 202 -0.80 10.39 -3.23
N GLY A 203 0.37 10.66 -2.67
CA GLY A 203 0.61 11.76 -1.72
C GLY A 203 1.58 12.83 -2.21
N GLY A 204 1.95 12.79 -3.49
CA GLY A 204 2.97 13.65 -4.11
C GLY A 204 4.27 12.91 -4.43
N SER A 205 4.94 13.33 -5.49
CA SER A 205 6.12 12.68 -6.09
C SER A 205 7.46 13.25 -5.62
N GLY A 206 7.44 14.38 -4.91
CA GLY A 206 8.63 15.08 -4.43
C GLY A 206 9.24 14.47 -3.15
N VAL A 207 10.49 14.82 -2.87
CA VAL A 207 11.23 14.31 -1.69
C VAL A 207 10.49 14.61 -0.39
N GLU A 208 9.92 15.82 -0.24
CA GLU A 208 9.16 16.21 0.96
C GLU A 208 7.91 15.37 1.17
N ALA A 209 7.17 15.11 0.09
CA ALA A 209 5.99 14.25 0.13
C ALA A 209 6.33 12.82 0.55
N ILE A 210 7.43 12.27 0.00
CA ILE A 210 7.95 10.94 0.35
C ILE A 210 8.36 10.91 1.83
N TYR A 211 9.13 11.90 2.29
CA TYR A 211 9.54 12.01 3.68
C TYR A 211 8.33 12.10 4.63
N HIS A 212 7.31 12.90 4.30
CA HIS A 212 6.07 12.95 5.09
C HIS A 212 5.39 11.58 5.17
N ARG A 213 5.33 10.82 4.06
CA ARG A 213 4.77 9.45 4.09
C ARG A 213 5.56 8.53 5.00
N LEU A 214 6.89 8.60 4.98
CA LEU A 214 7.75 7.80 5.86
C LEU A 214 7.54 8.17 7.34
N ARG A 215 7.37 9.46 7.65
CA ARG A 215 7.07 9.93 9.01
C ARG A 215 5.68 9.49 9.48
N THR A 216 4.64 9.63 8.65
CA THR A 216 3.26 9.36 9.09
C THR A 216 2.84 7.90 8.95
N GLY A 217 3.49 7.13 8.08
CA GLY A 217 2.96 5.86 7.59
C GLY A 217 1.73 6.04 6.70
N LEU A 218 1.23 4.94 6.16
CA LEU A 218 0.01 4.90 5.35
C LEU A 218 -1.02 4.00 6.02
N ASP A 219 -1.81 4.57 6.94
CA ASP A 219 -2.83 3.81 7.68
C ASP A 219 -3.81 3.08 6.74
N GLY A 220 -4.23 1.89 7.16
CA GLY A 220 -5.00 1.00 6.30
C GLY A 220 -4.13 0.07 5.45
N THR A 221 -2.80 0.21 5.48
CA THR A 221 -1.87 -0.54 4.60
C THR A 221 -0.70 -1.17 5.36
N PRO A 222 0.01 -2.11 4.71
CA PRO A 222 1.27 -2.63 5.21
C PRO A 222 2.39 -1.61 5.46
N MET A 223 2.36 -0.43 4.84
CA MET A 223 3.45 0.54 4.91
C MET A 223 3.45 1.29 6.26
N PRO A 224 4.40 1.00 7.17
CA PRO A 224 4.38 1.50 8.54
C PRO A 224 4.85 2.96 8.63
N SER A 225 4.72 3.53 9.82
CA SER A 225 5.44 4.75 10.19
C SER A 225 6.84 4.43 10.71
N PHE A 226 7.80 5.30 10.39
CA PHE A 226 9.17 5.27 10.89
C PHE A 226 9.45 6.35 11.95
N SER A 227 8.42 7.07 12.44
CA SER A 227 8.62 8.10 13.47
C SER A 227 9.12 7.51 14.79
N ASP A 228 8.65 6.33 15.19
CA ASP A 228 9.13 5.63 16.40
C ASP A 228 10.65 5.36 16.36
N LEU A 229 11.22 5.12 15.18
CA LEU A 229 12.67 4.92 15.03
C LEU A 229 13.43 6.21 15.30
N ILE A 230 12.85 7.36 14.99
CA ILE A 230 13.41 8.67 15.30
C ILE A 230 13.28 8.97 16.79
N ASP A 231 12.09 8.76 17.36
CA ASP A 231 11.81 9.02 18.77
C ASP A 231 12.71 8.18 19.69
N GLN A 232 13.01 6.95 19.28
CA GLN A 232 13.93 6.03 19.98
C GLN A 232 15.40 6.20 19.57
N LYS A 233 15.72 7.19 18.73
CA LYS A 233 17.10 7.53 18.28
C LYS A 233 17.81 6.42 17.50
N PHE A 234 17.07 5.47 16.92
CA PHE A 234 17.61 4.51 15.96
C PHE A 234 17.92 5.15 14.61
N LEU A 235 17.11 6.13 14.20
CA LEU A 235 17.32 6.96 13.03
C LEU A 235 17.31 8.43 13.45
N THR A 236 18.09 9.24 12.76
CA THR A 236 17.93 10.69 12.80
C THR A 236 16.96 11.12 11.72
N ASP A 237 16.38 12.30 11.92
CA ASP A 237 15.48 12.87 10.92
C ASP A 237 16.19 13.14 9.58
N GLU A 238 17.45 13.56 9.63
CA GLU A 238 18.31 13.72 8.44
C GLU A 238 18.48 12.39 7.69
N GLN A 239 18.71 11.27 8.39
CA GLN A 239 18.83 9.95 7.76
C GLN A 239 17.54 9.53 7.04
N LEU A 240 16.37 9.85 7.61
CA LEU A 240 15.09 9.61 6.95
C LEU A 240 14.92 10.47 5.70
N TRP A 241 15.42 11.71 5.70
CA TRP A 241 15.52 12.52 4.49
C TRP A 241 16.45 11.91 3.44
N ARG A 242 17.60 11.34 3.84
CA ARG A 242 18.50 10.62 2.90
C ARG A 242 17.80 9.44 2.25
N LEU A 243 17.03 8.69 3.01
CA LEU A 243 16.18 7.63 2.47
C LEU A 243 15.16 8.17 1.46
N ALA A 244 14.43 9.24 1.79
CA ALA A 244 13.49 9.86 0.88
C ALA A 244 14.15 10.37 -0.42
N GLN A 245 15.37 10.91 -0.33
CA GLN A 245 16.19 11.32 -1.48
C GLN A 245 16.60 10.11 -2.33
N TYR A 246 16.99 9.00 -1.72
CA TYR A 246 17.27 7.74 -2.41
C TYR A 246 16.04 7.21 -3.14
N VAL A 247 14.89 7.09 -2.47
CA VAL A 247 13.62 6.67 -3.08
C VAL A 247 13.26 7.57 -4.26
N ARG A 248 13.38 8.89 -4.11
CA ARG A 248 13.15 9.83 -5.22
C ARG A 248 14.11 9.60 -6.38
N SER A 249 15.35 9.18 -6.12
CA SER A 249 16.37 8.98 -7.15
C SER A 249 16.16 7.74 -8.02
N LEU A 250 15.35 6.78 -7.56
CA LEU A 250 15.00 5.58 -8.32
C LEU A 250 14.14 5.91 -9.56
N SER A 251 13.38 6.99 -9.50
CA SER A 251 12.53 7.45 -10.60
C SER A 251 13.20 8.53 -11.44
N PRO A 252 12.87 8.63 -12.74
CA PRO A 252 13.30 9.73 -13.60
C PRO A 252 13.03 11.13 -13.00
N ALA A 253 13.87 12.10 -13.37
CA ALA A 253 13.75 13.47 -12.85
C ALA A 253 12.41 14.15 -13.22
N LYS A 254 11.82 13.76 -14.35
CA LYS A 254 10.49 14.19 -14.80
C LYS A 254 9.65 12.96 -15.11
N ALA A 255 8.33 13.07 -14.91
CA ALA A 255 7.40 12.07 -15.39
C ALA A 255 7.59 11.87 -16.91
N PRO A 256 7.40 10.64 -17.41
CA PRO A 256 7.52 10.38 -18.84
C PRO A 256 6.50 11.20 -19.63
N GLU A 257 6.95 11.79 -20.73
CA GLU A 257 6.06 12.41 -21.72
C GLU A 257 5.54 11.32 -22.65
N VAL A 258 4.22 11.29 -22.86
CA VAL A 258 3.61 10.44 -23.89
C VAL A 258 3.97 11.03 -25.24
N ARG A 259 4.64 10.24 -26.08
CA ARG A 259 5.05 10.63 -27.42
C ARG A 259 4.42 9.69 -28.44
N ASP A 260 3.85 10.27 -29.48
CA ASP A 260 3.12 9.49 -30.48
C ASP A 260 4.05 8.75 -31.47
N VAL A 261 5.33 9.14 -31.56
CA VAL A 261 6.28 8.72 -32.60
C VAL A 261 7.57 8.17 -32.00
N ILE A 262 7.96 6.94 -32.36
CA ILE A 262 9.22 6.30 -31.95
C ILE A 262 10.29 6.58 -33.01
N HIS A 263 11.38 7.28 -32.72
CA HIS A 263 12.43 7.46 -33.74
C HIS A 263 13.37 6.25 -33.78
N ALA A 264 13.54 5.61 -34.95
CA ALA A 264 14.40 4.43 -35.14
C ALA A 264 15.64 4.78 -35.98
N PRO A 265 16.71 5.36 -35.42
CA PRO A 265 17.86 5.80 -36.22
C PRO A 265 18.56 4.65 -36.94
N GLN A 266 19.06 4.95 -38.15
CA GLN A 266 19.99 4.07 -38.84
C GLN A 266 21.35 4.12 -38.14
N ILE A 267 21.92 2.96 -37.82
CA ILE A 267 23.25 2.86 -37.23
C ILE A 267 24.20 2.15 -38.20
N ALA A 268 25.41 2.68 -38.35
CA ALA A 268 26.44 2.10 -39.24
C ALA A 268 27.17 0.88 -38.64
N ARG A 269 26.90 0.58 -37.36
CA ARG A 269 27.52 -0.50 -36.57
C ARG A 269 26.60 -1.73 -36.48
N THR A 270 27.14 -2.85 -35.99
CA THR A 270 26.35 -4.05 -35.68
C THR A 270 25.13 -3.72 -34.82
N LEU A 271 23.98 -4.27 -35.19
CA LEU A 271 22.73 -4.09 -34.46
C LEU A 271 22.81 -4.69 -33.05
N PRO A 272 22.34 -3.96 -32.02
CA PRO A 272 22.26 -4.51 -30.68
C PRO A 272 21.11 -5.52 -30.59
N LEU A 273 21.45 -6.80 -30.48
CA LEU A 273 20.47 -7.90 -30.36
C LEU A 273 20.26 -8.35 -28.91
N SER A 274 21.23 -8.07 -28.02
CA SER A 274 21.08 -8.33 -26.59
C SER A 274 20.28 -7.21 -25.90
N PRO A 275 19.35 -7.53 -24.98
CA PRO A 275 18.62 -6.54 -24.20
C PRO A 275 19.50 -5.66 -23.32
N ASP A 276 20.68 -6.14 -22.93
CA ASP A 276 21.60 -5.45 -22.02
C ASP A 276 22.81 -4.85 -22.75
N ASP A 277 22.76 -4.79 -24.09
CA ASP A 277 23.80 -4.15 -24.89
C ASP A 277 23.88 -2.65 -24.55
N SER A 278 25.09 -2.19 -24.18
CA SER A 278 25.40 -0.79 -23.89
C SER A 278 25.04 0.18 -25.04
N ALA A 279 24.91 -0.34 -26.27
CA ALA A 279 24.38 0.35 -27.43
C ALA A 279 23.05 1.06 -27.17
N TRP A 280 22.16 0.45 -26.38
CA TRP A 280 20.82 0.96 -26.09
C TRP A 280 20.85 2.24 -25.25
N ALA A 281 21.92 2.49 -24.49
CA ALA A 281 22.05 3.71 -23.68
C ALA A 281 22.12 5.01 -24.51
N ARG A 282 22.36 4.90 -25.82
CA ARG A 282 22.42 6.03 -26.76
C ARG A 282 21.18 6.16 -27.64
N VAL A 283 20.19 5.28 -27.48
CA VAL A 283 18.95 5.28 -28.26
C VAL A 283 17.87 5.95 -27.45
N ASP A 284 17.10 6.85 -28.05
CA ASP A 284 16.00 7.51 -27.37
C ASP A 284 14.94 6.50 -26.90
N ARG A 285 14.44 6.71 -25.68
CA ARG A 285 13.42 5.86 -25.04
C ARG A 285 12.07 6.58 -25.08
N TYR A 286 11.04 5.88 -25.53
CA TYR A 286 9.68 6.39 -25.70
C TYR A 286 8.73 5.66 -24.75
N TRP A 287 7.91 6.39 -24.00
CA TRP A 287 6.96 5.82 -23.05
C TRP A 287 5.56 5.73 -23.67
N PHE A 288 4.98 4.53 -23.61
CA PHE A 288 3.63 4.23 -24.04
C PHE A 288 2.81 3.77 -22.84
N PRO A 289 1.84 4.57 -22.35
CA PRO A 289 0.97 4.13 -21.28
C PRO A 289 0.07 2.99 -21.78
N LEU A 290 -0.15 1.99 -20.93
CA LEU A 290 -1.08 0.90 -21.20
C LEU A 290 -2.33 1.06 -20.33
N VAL A 291 -3.46 0.61 -20.86
CA VAL A 291 -4.74 0.56 -20.16
C VAL A 291 -5.32 -0.84 -20.22
N GLY A 292 -6.15 -1.19 -19.24
CA GLY A 292 -6.79 -2.48 -19.19
C GLY A 292 -7.79 -2.67 -20.33
N GLN A 293 -7.86 -3.88 -20.87
CA GLN A 293 -8.85 -4.28 -21.87
C GLN A 293 -10.25 -4.29 -21.26
N VAL A 294 -11.11 -3.32 -21.57
CA VAL A 294 -12.49 -3.25 -21.02
C VAL A 294 -13.61 -3.38 -22.07
N ILE A 295 -13.25 -3.61 -23.34
CA ILE A 295 -14.20 -3.65 -24.47
C ILE A 295 -14.83 -5.03 -24.61
N ARG A 296 -14.00 -6.09 -24.61
CA ARG A 296 -14.41 -7.48 -24.78
C ARG A 296 -14.39 -8.22 -23.46
N LYS A 297 -15.28 -9.19 -23.29
CA LYS A 297 -15.15 -10.14 -22.17
C LYS A 297 -13.99 -11.10 -22.48
N ALA A 298 -13.15 -11.48 -21.53
CA ALA A 298 -13.12 -11.08 -20.11
C ALA A 298 -12.51 -9.67 -19.92
N ARG A 299 -13.25 -8.75 -19.28
CA ARG A 299 -12.77 -7.38 -19.05
C ARG A 299 -11.72 -7.35 -17.95
N TRP A 300 -10.75 -6.45 -18.08
CA TRP A 300 -9.67 -6.22 -17.14
C TRP A 300 -9.54 -4.74 -16.83
N PHE A 301 -9.92 -4.35 -15.61
CA PHE A 301 -9.93 -2.95 -15.17
C PHE A 301 -8.70 -2.55 -14.35
N ALA A 302 -7.87 -3.52 -13.96
CA ALA A 302 -6.75 -3.33 -13.05
C ALA A 302 -5.45 -3.90 -13.64
N PRO A 303 -4.96 -3.36 -14.78
CA PRO A 303 -3.71 -3.82 -15.37
C PRO A 303 -2.54 -3.62 -14.39
N ALA A 304 -1.71 -4.63 -14.22
CA ALA A 304 -0.53 -4.56 -13.36
C ALA A 304 0.60 -3.74 -14.02
N VAL A 305 0.72 -3.87 -15.34
CA VAL A 305 1.67 -3.11 -16.16
C VAL A 305 1.06 -1.78 -16.59
N SER A 306 1.71 -0.67 -16.21
CA SER A 306 1.19 0.68 -16.43
C SER A 306 1.57 1.26 -17.80
N GLY A 307 2.61 0.71 -18.42
CA GLY A 307 3.20 1.24 -19.63
C GLY A 307 4.41 0.43 -20.09
N VAL A 308 4.83 0.66 -21.33
CA VAL A 308 6.07 0.12 -21.88
C VAL A 308 6.99 1.24 -22.31
N TRP A 309 8.27 1.02 -22.14
CA TRP A 309 9.31 1.82 -22.75
C TRP A 309 9.83 1.15 -24.02
N VAL A 310 9.96 1.92 -25.09
CA VAL A 310 10.34 1.40 -26.40
C VAL A 310 11.54 2.15 -26.97
N GLN A 311 12.48 1.40 -27.53
CA GLN A 311 13.64 1.90 -28.26
C GLN A 311 13.74 1.12 -29.57
N ALA A 312 14.16 1.78 -30.64
CA ALA A 312 14.28 1.13 -31.95
C ALA A 312 15.53 1.63 -32.69
N VAL A 313 16.18 0.76 -33.45
CA VAL A 313 17.31 1.09 -34.34
C VAL A 313 17.30 0.15 -35.55
N HIS A 314 17.85 0.57 -36.68
CA HIS A 314 18.02 -0.30 -37.84
C HIS A 314 19.40 -0.13 -38.49
N ASP A 315 19.85 -1.12 -39.27
CA ASP A 315 21.07 -1.02 -40.09
C ASP A 315 20.77 -0.71 -41.58
N GLY A 316 19.49 -0.59 -41.92
CA GLY A 316 19.00 -0.42 -43.29
C GLY A 316 18.53 -1.72 -43.95
N LYS A 317 18.73 -2.86 -43.28
CA LYS A 317 18.23 -4.18 -43.69
C LYS A 317 17.38 -4.84 -42.60
N THR A 318 17.67 -4.58 -41.34
CA THR A 318 17.05 -5.21 -40.16
C THR A 318 16.67 -4.14 -39.15
N LEU A 319 15.48 -4.26 -38.57
CA LEU A 319 15.04 -3.49 -37.40
C LEU A 319 15.34 -4.29 -36.13
N ALA A 320 15.85 -3.62 -35.10
CA ALA A 320 15.85 -4.10 -33.72
C ALA A 320 14.97 -3.19 -32.87
N LEU A 321 14.01 -3.79 -32.17
CA LEU A 321 13.05 -3.13 -31.28
C LEU A 321 13.25 -3.66 -29.87
N ARG A 322 13.63 -2.79 -28.93
CA ARG A 322 13.71 -3.11 -27.51
C ARG A 322 12.47 -2.58 -26.79
N VAL A 323 11.77 -3.46 -26.11
CA VAL A 323 10.63 -3.13 -25.24
C VAL A 323 11.00 -3.48 -23.81
N THR A 324 10.71 -2.57 -22.88
CA THR A 324 11.00 -2.73 -21.47
C THR A 324 9.79 -2.34 -20.64
N TRP A 325 9.41 -3.18 -19.67
CA TRP A 325 8.33 -2.88 -18.73
C TRP A 325 8.66 -3.41 -17.35
N ASP A 326 8.01 -2.79 -16.37
CA ASP A 326 8.15 -3.15 -14.97
C ASP A 326 7.14 -4.25 -14.64
N ASP A 327 7.62 -5.34 -14.06
CA ASP A 327 6.90 -6.57 -13.81
C ASP A 327 7.43 -7.19 -12.51
N ARG A 328 6.56 -7.49 -11.55
CA ARG A 328 7.01 -7.88 -10.20
C ARG A 328 7.60 -9.29 -10.17
N THR A 329 7.41 -10.04 -11.24
CA THR A 329 7.68 -11.47 -11.28
C THR A 329 8.30 -11.89 -12.60
N GLN A 330 9.05 -12.98 -12.55
CA GLN A 330 9.37 -13.72 -13.76
C GLN A 330 8.32 -14.83 -13.91
N SER A 331 7.15 -14.51 -14.46
CA SER A 331 6.03 -15.45 -14.47
C SER A 331 6.25 -16.58 -15.48
N PRO A 332 5.73 -17.79 -15.22
CA PRO A 332 4.89 -18.16 -14.08
C PRO A 332 5.66 -18.25 -12.75
N ASP A 333 5.07 -17.68 -11.69
CA ASP A 333 5.60 -17.76 -10.32
C ASP A 333 4.50 -18.22 -9.35
N THR A 334 4.66 -19.42 -8.77
CA THR A 334 3.66 -20.01 -7.88
C THR A 334 3.56 -19.32 -6.52
N ALA A 335 4.56 -18.54 -6.12
CA ALA A 335 4.50 -17.75 -4.88
C ALA A 335 3.38 -16.70 -4.92
N TRP A 336 2.96 -16.27 -6.11
CA TRP A 336 1.95 -15.24 -6.32
C TRP A 336 0.52 -15.79 -6.49
N LEU A 337 0.31 -17.10 -6.58
CA LEU A 337 -1.03 -17.69 -6.79
C LEU A 337 -2.05 -17.25 -5.71
N GLY A 338 -1.61 -17.15 -4.45
CA GLY A 338 -2.48 -16.66 -3.37
C GLY A 338 -2.85 -15.18 -3.53
N PHE A 339 -1.95 -14.37 -4.06
CA PHE A 339 -2.19 -12.97 -4.39
C PHE A 339 -3.14 -12.84 -5.59
N GLU A 340 -2.85 -13.58 -6.68
CA GLU A 340 -3.66 -13.66 -7.89
C GLU A 340 -5.11 -14.05 -7.55
N GLN A 341 -5.30 -15.09 -6.73
CA GLN A 341 -6.62 -15.55 -6.33
C GLN A 341 -7.40 -14.45 -5.60
N ARG A 342 -6.73 -13.67 -4.74
CA ARG A 342 -7.34 -12.54 -4.03
C ARG A 342 -7.65 -11.37 -4.97
N LEU A 343 -6.77 -11.10 -5.93
CA LEU A 343 -6.96 -10.10 -6.98
C LEU A 343 -8.21 -10.41 -7.79
N MET A 344 -8.32 -11.64 -8.27
CA MET A 344 -9.46 -12.17 -9.02
C MET A 344 -10.79 -12.15 -8.23
N GLN A 345 -10.73 -12.36 -6.91
CA GLN A 345 -11.91 -12.24 -6.04
C GLN A 345 -12.31 -10.78 -5.77
N THR A 346 -11.36 -9.84 -5.87
CA THR A 346 -11.58 -8.42 -5.58
C THR A 346 -12.09 -7.65 -6.79
N VAL A 347 -11.49 -7.90 -7.95
CA VAL A 347 -11.82 -7.23 -9.20
C VAL A 347 -12.73 -8.13 -10.01
N THR A 348 -14.02 -7.80 -10.09
CA THR A 348 -14.97 -8.56 -10.91
C THR A 348 -14.67 -8.34 -12.38
N SER A 349 -14.32 -9.40 -13.10
CA SER A 349 -14.58 -9.47 -14.54
C SER A 349 -16.02 -9.96 -14.72
N ASP A 350 -16.74 -9.48 -15.73
CA ASP A 350 -18.12 -9.90 -16.02
C ASP A 350 -18.22 -11.35 -16.56
N ASP A 351 -17.33 -12.23 -16.10
CA ASP A 351 -17.26 -13.64 -16.45
C ASP A 351 -18.20 -14.44 -15.54
N SER A 352 -18.76 -15.53 -16.06
CA SER A 352 -19.77 -16.36 -15.40
C SER A 352 -19.26 -17.21 -14.23
N GLY A 353 -18.15 -16.81 -13.60
CA GLY A 353 -17.56 -17.43 -12.40
C GLY A 353 -16.23 -16.76 -12.01
N PRO A 354 -15.83 -16.82 -10.73
CA PRO A 354 -14.51 -16.33 -10.32
C PRO A 354 -13.43 -17.19 -11.01
N PRO A 355 -12.50 -16.58 -11.75
CA PRO A 355 -11.40 -17.31 -12.37
C PRO A 355 -10.55 -18.00 -11.29
N THR A 356 -10.10 -19.22 -11.60
CA THR A 356 -9.12 -19.95 -10.78
C THR A 356 -7.75 -19.34 -11.06
N ALA A 357 -6.98 -19.04 -10.00
CA ALA A 357 -5.59 -18.61 -10.15
C ALA A 357 -4.75 -19.75 -10.74
N GLU A 358 -4.00 -19.44 -11.81
CA GLU A 358 -3.19 -20.42 -12.52
C GLU A 358 -1.83 -19.81 -12.91
N PRO A 359 -0.76 -20.61 -12.97
CA PRO A 359 0.58 -20.11 -13.30
C PRO A 359 0.67 -19.74 -14.78
N TRP A 360 0.34 -18.49 -15.13
CA TRP A 360 0.44 -17.95 -16.48
C TRP A 360 1.84 -17.38 -16.77
N PRO A 361 2.35 -17.50 -18.01
CA PRO A 361 3.57 -16.82 -18.43
C PRO A 361 3.32 -15.35 -18.76
N ASP A 362 4.34 -14.52 -18.61
CA ASP A 362 4.34 -13.15 -19.12
C ASP A 362 4.37 -13.14 -20.64
N GLN A 363 3.70 -12.15 -21.23
CA GLN A 363 3.61 -12.03 -22.68
C GLN A 363 3.76 -10.58 -23.14
N LEU A 364 4.33 -10.43 -24.33
CA LEU A 364 4.42 -9.17 -25.06
C LEU A 364 3.88 -9.39 -26.47
N ALA A 365 3.01 -8.52 -26.96
CA ALA A 365 2.69 -8.41 -28.37
C ALA A 365 2.98 -7.02 -28.92
N VAL A 366 3.64 -6.98 -30.07
CA VAL A 366 3.86 -5.76 -30.87
C VAL A 366 3.06 -5.89 -32.15
N GLN A 367 2.15 -4.95 -32.38
CA GLN A 367 1.19 -5.01 -33.47
C GLN A 367 1.46 -3.93 -34.52
N PHE A 368 1.32 -4.32 -35.78
CA PHE A 368 1.42 -3.46 -36.96
C PHE A 368 0.21 -3.71 -37.88
N PRO A 369 -0.20 -2.72 -38.68
CA PRO A 369 -1.07 -2.99 -39.82
C PRO A 369 -0.43 -4.03 -40.74
N ARG A 370 -1.23 -4.95 -41.30
CA ARG A 370 -0.72 -5.92 -42.28
C ARG A 370 -0.19 -5.21 -43.54
N ARG A 371 -0.82 -4.09 -43.93
CA ARG A 371 -0.43 -3.26 -45.07
C ARG A 371 -0.43 -1.79 -44.68
N LEU A 372 0.50 -1.03 -45.23
CA LEU A 372 0.58 0.43 -45.04
C LEU A 372 -0.24 1.13 -46.12
N THR A 373 -1.25 1.89 -45.70
CA THR A 373 -2.07 2.75 -46.57
C THR A 373 -1.66 4.21 -46.39
N ASP A 374 -1.81 5.01 -47.44
CA ASP A 374 -1.46 6.45 -47.39
C ASP A 374 -2.54 7.31 -46.70
N GLY A 375 -3.64 6.69 -46.28
CA GLY A 375 -4.74 7.33 -45.58
C GLY A 375 -4.63 7.27 -44.05
N MET A 376 -5.61 7.87 -43.38
CA MET A 376 -5.72 7.85 -41.91
C MET A 376 -6.39 6.58 -41.37
N GLU A 377 -6.93 5.74 -42.25
CA GLU A 377 -7.60 4.48 -41.89
C GLU A 377 -6.59 3.47 -41.33
N ARG A 378 -6.93 2.91 -40.16
CA ARG A 378 -6.16 1.87 -39.50
C ARG A 378 -7.07 0.69 -39.22
N PRO A 379 -6.57 -0.56 -39.26
CA PRO A 379 -7.33 -1.72 -38.81
C PRO A 379 -7.85 -1.53 -37.39
N TYR A 380 -8.82 -2.31 -36.95
CA TYR A 380 -9.28 -2.22 -35.57
C TYR A 380 -8.12 -2.47 -34.59
N PHE A 381 -7.92 -1.57 -33.61
CA PHE A 381 -6.72 -1.59 -32.77
C PHE A 381 -6.63 -2.81 -31.85
N LEU A 382 -7.77 -3.36 -31.42
CA LEU A 382 -7.81 -4.57 -30.60
C LEU A 382 -7.67 -5.81 -31.50
N MET A 383 -6.46 -6.00 -32.02
CA MET A 383 -6.05 -7.17 -32.79
C MET A 383 -6.75 -7.36 -34.13
N GLY A 384 -7.18 -6.28 -34.78
CA GLY A 384 -7.80 -6.33 -36.11
C GLY A 384 -9.22 -6.90 -36.10
N ALA A 385 -9.71 -7.23 -37.29
CA ALA A 385 -10.98 -7.90 -37.51
C ALA A 385 -10.79 -9.19 -38.29
N ALA A 386 -11.81 -10.05 -38.34
CA ALA A 386 -11.76 -11.31 -39.09
C ALA A 386 -11.37 -11.11 -40.56
N THR A 387 -11.94 -10.08 -41.20
CA THR A 387 -11.73 -9.73 -42.61
C THR A 387 -10.55 -8.78 -42.85
N ASP A 388 -10.11 -8.05 -41.81
CA ASP A 388 -8.99 -7.11 -41.88
C ASP A 388 -7.99 -7.37 -40.72
N PRO A 389 -7.14 -8.40 -40.86
CA PRO A 389 -6.20 -8.80 -39.82
C PRO A 389 -5.04 -7.80 -39.67
N VAL A 390 -4.47 -7.81 -38.48
CA VAL A 390 -3.22 -7.11 -38.16
C VAL A 390 -2.06 -8.10 -38.09
N TYR A 391 -0.86 -7.62 -38.39
CA TYR A 391 0.36 -8.40 -38.25
C TYR A 391 0.93 -8.19 -36.83
N GLN A 392 1.22 -9.27 -36.12
CA GLN A 392 1.73 -9.20 -34.75
C GLN A 392 3.01 -10.03 -34.56
N TRP A 393 3.93 -9.50 -33.76
CA TRP A 393 4.98 -10.25 -33.10
C TRP A 393 4.54 -10.54 -31.69
N ARG A 394 4.60 -11.80 -31.25
CA ARG A 394 4.29 -12.21 -29.88
C ARG A 394 5.50 -12.87 -29.25
N TRP A 395 5.78 -12.56 -28.01
CA TRP A 395 6.81 -13.17 -27.17
C TRP A 395 6.15 -13.67 -25.87
N THR A 396 6.62 -14.81 -25.36
CA THR A 396 6.23 -15.38 -24.07
C THR A 396 7.46 -15.69 -23.22
N SER A 397 7.36 -15.56 -21.89
CA SER A 397 8.41 -15.92 -20.95
C SER A 397 8.61 -17.43 -20.83
N GLN A 398 7.53 -18.23 -20.96
CA GLN A 398 7.56 -19.69 -20.83
C GLN A 398 6.52 -20.41 -21.72
N PRO A 399 6.93 -21.32 -22.63
CA PRO A 399 8.31 -21.55 -23.05
C PRO A 399 8.85 -20.29 -23.74
N ARG A 400 10.07 -19.88 -23.43
CA ARG A 400 10.64 -18.62 -23.91
C ARG A 400 10.78 -18.61 -25.44
N ARG A 401 9.85 -17.95 -26.13
CA ARG A 401 9.72 -18.03 -27.59
C ARG A 401 9.08 -16.76 -28.15
N ALA A 402 9.48 -16.40 -29.36
CA ALA A 402 8.75 -15.45 -30.19
C ALA A 402 8.11 -16.11 -31.42
N VAL A 403 6.99 -15.56 -31.87
CA VAL A 403 6.25 -15.94 -33.08
C VAL A 403 5.79 -14.69 -33.81
N ALA A 404 5.60 -14.79 -35.13
CA ALA A 404 4.83 -13.81 -35.89
C ALA A 404 3.54 -14.45 -36.41
N GLY A 405 2.55 -13.62 -36.69
CA GLY A 405 1.28 -14.11 -37.21
C GLY A 405 0.30 -13.00 -37.55
N LEU A 406 -0.86 -13.42 -38.07
CA LEU A 406 -2.00 -12.55 -38.32
C LEU A 406 -3.02 -12.70 -37.20
N ALA A 407 -3.30 -11.61 -36.49
CA ALA A 407 -4.40 -11.58 -35.53
C ALA A 407 -5.70 -11.14 -36.23
N ARG A 408 -6.77 -11.91 -36.02
CA ARG A 408 -8.10 -11.75 -36.63
C ARG A 408 -9.13 -11.44 -35.55
N GLY A 409 -8.91 -10.34 -34.87
CA GLY A 409 -9.50 -10.06 -33.57
C GLY A 409 -8.74 -10.77 -32.45
N ILE A 410 -9.21 -10.57 -31.22
CA ILE A 410 -8.54 -11.00 -29.99
C ILE A 410 -8.48 -12.52 -29.80
N ASP A 411 -9.42 -13.25 -30.42
CA ASP A 411 -9.63 -14.68 -30.18
C ASP A 411 -8.88 -15.59 -31.16
N GLN A 412 -8.38 -15.05 -32.28
CA GLN A 412 -7.75 -15.84 -33.34
C GLN A 412 -6.39 -15.27 -33.75
N PHE A 413 -5.38 -16.13 -33.74
CA PHE A 413 -4.01 -15.81 -34.15
C PHE A 413 -3.46 -16.89 -35.08
N ASP A 414 -3.31 -16.56 -36.36
CA ASP A 414 -2.78 -17.44 -37.38
C ASP A 414 -1.25 -17.30 -37.41
N THR A 415 -0.53 -18.27 -36.85
CA THR A 415 0.94 -18.23 -36.79
C THR A 415 1.56 -18.39 -38.17
N LEU A 416 2.56 -17.57 -38.50
CA LEU A 416 3.32 -17.64 -39.74
C LEU A 416 4.63 -18.46 -39.55
N PRO A 417 5.20 -19.00 -40.63
CA PRO A 417 6.43 -19.82 -40.54
C PRO A 417 7.65 -19.03 -40.06
N ALA A 418 7.77 -17.76 -40.47
CA ALA A 418 8.84 -16.88 -40.04
C ALA A 418 8.49 -16.21 -38.70
N ALA A 419 9.47 -16.12 -37.81
CA ALA A 419 9.34 -15.42 -36.53
C ALA A 419 10.45 -14.37 -36.39
N PRO A 420 10.22 -13.26 -35.67
CA PRO A 420 11.31 -12.36 -35.29
C PRO A 420 12.29 -13.10 -34.40
N ALA A 421 13.58 -12.80 -34.54
CA ALA A 421 14.56 -13.22 -33.56
C ALA A 421 14.29 -12.46 -32.25
N ALA A 422 14.34 -13.17 -31.13
CA ALA A 422 14.03 -12.61 -29.82
C ALA A 422 15.10 -12.97 -28.79
N GLN A 423 15.56 -11.97 -28.05
CA GLN A 423 16.31 -12.15 -26.82
C GLN A 423 15.60 -11.40 -25.71
N ALA A 424 15.65 -11.94 -24.50
CA ALA A 424 15.04 -11.30 -23.35
C ALA A 424 15.90 -11.46 -22.11
N ALA A 425 15.76 -10.55 -21.17
CA ALA A 425 16.33 -10.61 -19.83
C ALA A 425 15.25 -10.15 -18.84
N PHE A 426 15.22 -10.80 -17.67
CA PHE A 426 14.45 -10.34 -16.52
C PHE A 426 15.44 -10.11 -15.39
N ASP A 427 15.34 -8.96 -14.73
CA ASP A 427 16.25 -8.58 -13.65
C ASP A 427 15.56 -7.60 -12.71
N HIS A 428 15.48 -7.96 -11.42
CA HIS A 428 14.92 -7.12 -10.33
C HIS A 428 13.60 -6.41 -10.68
N GLY A 429 12.64 -7.16 -11.20
CA GLY A 429 11.30 -6.66 -11.47
C GLY A 429 11.15 -5.91 -12.81
N GLU A 430 12.06 -6.12 -13.76
CA GLU A 430 12.00 -5.49 -15.09
C GLU A 430 12.23 -6.54 -16.18
N TRP A 431 11.31 -6.59 -17.15
CA TRP A 431 11.51 -7.31 -18.40
C TRP A 431 12.14 -6.42 -19.45
N ARG A 432 13.14 -6.95 -20.16
CA ARG A 432 13.77 -6.32 -21.33
C ARG A 432 13.76 -7.30 -22.48
N VAL A 433 13.01 -7.01 -23.53
CA VAL A 433 12.86 -7.89 -24.71
C VAL A 433 13.33 -7.15 -25.96
N VAL A 434 14.22 -7.77 -26.73
CA VAL A 434 14.65 -7.29 -28.05
C VAL A 434 14.07 -8.22 -29.10
N LEU A 435 13.22 -7.67 -29.97
CA LEU A 435 12.69 -8.31 -31.16
C LEU A 435 13.40 -7.76 -32.38
N SER A 436 13.83 -8.61 -33.29
CA SER A 436 14.47 -8.19 -34.53
C SER A 436 13.96 -8.94 -35.75
N ARG A 437 13.82 -8.21 -36.86
CA ARG A 437 13.32 -8.73 -38.13
C ARG A 437 13.88 -7.89 -39.28
N ALA A 438 14.06 -8.51 -40.45
CA ALA A 438 14.36 -7.79 -41.68
C ALA A 438 13.29 -6.70 -41.96
N LEU A 439 13.72 -5.59 -42.54
CA LEU A 439 12.84 -4.48 -42.93
C LEU A 439 11.90 -4.91 -44.06
N ALA A 440 12.46 -5.55 -45.09
CA ALA A 440 11.72 -6.16 -46.19
C ALA A 440 11.66 -7.68 -46.01
N THR A 441 10.52 -8.29 -46.35
CA THR A 441 10.31 -9.73 -46.23
C THR A 441 9.70 -10.31 -47.50
N PRO A 442 9.95 -11.60 -47.82
CA PRO A 442 9.43 -12.20 -49.04
C PRO A 442 7.89 -12.29 -49.08
N ASP A 443 7.24 -12.50 -47.92
CA ASP A 443 5.78 -12.57 -47.81
C ASP A 443 5.15 -11.18 -47.67
N THR A 444 5.13 -10.44 -48.76
CA THR A 444 4.52 -9.10 -48.83
C THR A 444 2.98 -9.11 -48.69
N GLY A 445 2.34 -10.28 -48.73
CA GLY A 445 0.90 -10.44 -48.60
C GLY A 445 0.41 -10.47 -47.16
N ASN A 446 1.20 -11.09 -46.28
CA ASN A 446 0.87 -11.29 -44.86
C ASN A 446 1.77 -10.51 -43.89
N GLU A 447 2.98 -10.12 -44.30
CA GLU A 447 3.91 -9.41 -43.45
C GLU A 447 4.07 -7.93 -43.87
N VAL A 448 4.04 -7.05 -42.87
CA VAL A 448 4.26 -5.62 -43.10
C VAL A 448 5.67 -5.36 -43.62
N GLN A 449 5.79 -4.50 -44.62
CA GLN A 449 7.08 -4.01 -45.12
C GLN A 449 7.47 -2.75 -44.35
N LEU A 450 8.61 -2.79 -43.65
CA LEU A 450 9.06 -1.71 -42.78
C LEU A 450 9.96 -0.75 -43.58
N GLU A 451 9.34 0.19 -44.28
CA GLU A 451 10.03 1.14 -45.16
C GLU A 451 10.70 2.27 -44.35
N ALA A 452 12.00 2.46 -44.54
CA ALA A 452 12.73 3.56 -43.91
C ALA A 452 12.18 4.92 -44.38
N GLY A 453 11.97 5.84 -43.42
CA GLY A 453 11.41 7.17 -43.69
C GLY A 453 9.87 7.22 -43.74
N ARG A 454 9.19 6.07 -43.71
CA ARG A 454 7.72 6.00 -43.63
C ARG A 454 7.26 5.82 -42.17
N ALA A 455 6.18 6.51 -41.81
CA ALA A 455 5.52 6.35 -40.51
C ALA A 455 4.72 5.03 -40.48
N ILE A 456 4.99 4.17 -39.50
CA ILE A 456 4.40 2.83 -39.40
C ILE A 456 3.61 2.73 -38.10
N PRO A 457 2.26 2.65 -38.12
CA PRO A 457 1.47 2.51 -36.90
C PRO A 457 1.89 1.30 -36.08
N VAL A 458 1.96 1.47 -34.75
CA VAL A 458 2.33 0.41 -33.81
C VAL A 458 1.40 0.46 -32.59
N ALA A 459 1.13 -0.70 -32.01
CA ALA A 459 0.46 -0.84 -30.72
C ALA A 459 1.12 -1.95 -29.90
N PHE A 460 1.04 -1.83 -28.57
CA PHE A 460 1.68 -2.74 -27.62
C PHE A 460 0.64 -3.39 -26.71
N PHE A 461 0.86 -4.66 -26.39
CA PHE A 461 0.04 -5.44 -25.48
C PHE A 461 0.96 -6.21 -24.54
N VAL A 462 0.67 -6.19 -23.24
CA VAL A 462 1.45 -6.87 -22.21
C VAL A 462 0.52 -7.62 -21.28
N TRP A 463 0.99 -8.77 -20.83
CA TRP A 463 0.35 -9.62 -19.82
C TRP A 463 1.37 -9.91 -18.72
N ASP A 464 1.03 -9.52 -17.49
CA ASP A 464 1.68 -9.99 -16.25
C ASP A 464 0.96 -11.26 -15.77
N GLY A 465 1.61 -12.40 -15.94
CA GLY A 465 1.01 -13.70 -15.67
C GLY A 465 0.66 -13.91 -14.20
N SER A 466 1.51 -13.42 -13.28
CA SER A 466 1.29 -13.53 -11.83
C SER A 466 0.23 -12.56 -11.31
N SER A 467 -0.19 -11.61 -12.13
CA SER A 467 -1.38 -10.77 -11.92
C SER A 467 -2.65 -11.36 -12.54
N GLY A 468 -2.60 -12.60 -13.06
CA GLY A 468 -3.74 -13.29 -13.68
C GLY A 468 -4.07 -12.80 -15.08
N GLU A 469 -3.17 -12.02 -15.70
CA GLU A 469 -3.33 -11.51 -17.05
C GLU A 469 -2.98 -12.61 -18.05
N HIS A 470 -3.98 -13.00 -18.84
CA HIS A 470 -3.84 -13.98 -19.92
C HIS A 470 -5.01 -13.80 -20.90
N GLY A 471 -4.85 -14.29 -22.12
CA GLY A 471 -5.91 -14.23 -23.13
C GLY A 471 -6.40 -12.81 -23.36
N SER A 472 -7.65 -12.51 -23.03
CA SER A 472 -8.26 -11.17 -23.20
C SER A 472 -8.02 -10.21 -22.03
N ARG A 473 -7.53 -10.67 -20.87
CA ARG A 473 -7.16 -9.83 -19.74
C ARG A 473 -5.73 -9.37 -19.91
N MET A 474 -5.54 -8.11 -20.29
CA MET A 474 -4.23 -7.56 -20.63
C MET A 474 -4.21 -6.05 -20.44
N ALA A 475 -2.99 -5.51 -20.42
CA ALA A 475 -2.73 -4.10 -20.61
C ALA A 475 -2.42 -3.83 -22.10
N LEU A 476 -2.99 -2.78 -22.69
CA LEU A 476 -2.78 -2.43 -24.10
C LEU A 476 -2.70 -0.93 -24.38
N SER A 477 -2.03 -0.57 -25.47
CA SER A 477 -2.04 0.78 -26.05
C SER A 477 -3.04 0.88 -27.21
N THR A 478 -3.33 2.11 -27.65
CA THR A 478 -4.03 2.37 -28.91
C THR A 478 -3.05 2.41 -30.09
N TRP A 479 -3.53 2.69 -31.31
CA TRP A 479 -2.62 2.95 -32.43
C TRP A 479 -1.86 4.26 -32.25
N ASP A 480 -0.55 4.17 -32.08
CA ASP A 480 0.34 5.32 -32.00
C ASP A 480 0.95 5.64 -33.38
N ARG A 481 1.22 6.92 -33.69
CA ARG A 481 1.72 7.38 -35.00
C ARG A 481 3.20 7.06 -35.15
N GLY A 482 3.57 5.90 -35.68
CA GLY A 482 4.97 5.48 -35.67
C GLY A 482 5.97 6.30 -36.50
N TYR A 483 7.23 6.00 -36.16
CA TYR A 483 8.54 6.31 -36.71
C TYR A 483 8.85 7.59 -37.50
N ARG A 484 9.80 8.38 -36.98
CA ARG A 484 10.56 9.40 -37.72
C ARG A 484 12.07 9.21 -37.57
N VAL A 485 12.76 9.34 -38.70
CA VAL A 485 14.20 9.25 -38.97
C VAL A 485 15.11 10.46 -38.69
N GLN A 486 15.46 10.96 -37.49
CA GLN A 486 16.42 12.12 -37.46
C GLN A 486 17.15 12.52 -36.16
N ASP A 487 18.32 13.14 -36.36
CA ASP A 487 19.49 13.35 -35.47
C ASP A 487 19.40 14.45 -34.40
N SER A 488 20.08 14.18 -33.28
CA SER A 488 20.16 14.96 -32.03
C SER A 488 21.35 15.95 -31.96
N HIS A 489 21.25 17.05 -31.19
CA HIS A 489 22.42 17.63 -30.49
C HIS A 489 22.11 18.42 -29.19
N ARG A 490 23.16 18.58 -28.38
CA ARG A 490 23.24 18.64 -26.90
C ARG A 490 23.49 20.04 -26.31
N GLY A 491 22.89 20.30 -25.14
CA GLY A 491 23.55 20.53 -23.82
C GLY A 491 24.50 21.73 -23.58
N GLY A 492 24.30 22.41 -22.44
CA GLY A 492 25.29 23.30 -21.81
C GLY A 492 24.96 23.63 -20.34
N ARG A 493 25.84 23.21 -19.41
CA ARG A 493 25.85 23.55 -17.96
C ARG A 493 26.78 24.76 -17.72
N MET A 494 26.60 25.53 -16.63
CA MET A 494 27.53 25.54 -15.47
C MET A 494 27.39 26.70 -14.46
N ARG A 495 27.68 26.33 -13.20
CA ARG A 495 28.52 26.99 -12.15
C ARG A 495 27.91 27.91 -11.07
N LYS A 496 27.83 27.33 -9.85
CA LYS A 496 28.37 27.70 -8.51
C LYS A 496 29.01 29.11 -8.35
N LEU A 497 28.92 29.79 -7.19
CA LEU A 497 29.71 29.55 -5.95
C LEU A 497 29.29 30.60 -4.88
N GLY A 498 29.50 30.34 -3.59
CA GLY A 498 29.46 31.40 -2.55
C GLY A 498 29.30 30.88 -1.12
N LEU A 499 30.42 30.70 -0.42
CA LEU A 499 30.58 30.35 1.00
C LEU A 499 30.31 31.56 1.92
N MET A 500 29.83 31.34 3.15
CA MET A 500 30.56 31.69 4.40
C MET A 500 29.78 31.24 5.65
N ALA A 501 30.54 30.74 6.63
CA ALA A 501 30.13 30.23 7.92
C ALA A 501 30.26 31.30 9.02
N VAL A 502 29.53 31.17 10.14
CA VAL A 502 30.04 31.39 11.52
C VAL A 502 29.20 30.57 12.51
N ALA A 503 29.90 29.98 13.49
CA ALA A 503 29.43 29.11 14.56
C ALA A 503 28.84 29.87 15.78
N GLY A 504 28.06 29.15 16.61
CA GLY A 504 27.67 29.58 17.95
C GLY A 504 27.18 28.39 18.80
N LEU A 505 27.73 28.27 20.00
CA LEU A 505 27.81 27.08 20.86
C LEU A 505 26.56 26.74 21.70
N ALA A 506 26.64 25.51 22.21
CA ALA A 506 25.72 24.74 23.04
C ALA A 506 25.37 25.33 24.43
N GLY A 507 24.25 24.84 24.98
CA GLY A 507 23.91 24.86 26.40
C GLY A 507 23.00 23.68 26.74
N LEU A 508 23.43 22.85 27.69
CA LEU A 508 22.90 21.53 28.04
C LEU A 508 22.10 21.59 29.37
N ALA A 509 21.15 20.66 29.49
CA ALA A 509 20.83 19.81 30.65
C ALA A 509 19.83 20.20 31.76
N LEU A 510 18.87 19.26 31.94
CA LEU A 510 18.37 18.59 33.17
C LEU A 510 17.54 19.43 34.17
N ALA A 511 16.57 18.92 34.95
CA ALA A 511 16.30 17.57 35.44
C ALA A 511 14.81 17.35 35.82
N LEU A 512 14.55 16.08 36.16
CA LEU A 512 13.32 15.39 36.56
C LEU A 512 12.71 15.81 37.92
N GLY A 513 11.44 15.45 38.11
CA GLY A 513 10.81 15.27 39.41
C GLY A 513 9.60 14.34 39.34
N ALA A 514 9.80 13.06 39.66
CA ALA A 514 8.76 12.04 39.80
C ALA A 514 8.33 11.94 41.27
N TRP A 515 7.04 11.73 41.51
CA TRP A 515 6.49 11.33 42.82
C TRP A 515 5.69 10.05 42.59
N THR A 516 6.09 8.97 43.26
CA THR A 516 5.39 7.68 43.30
C THR A 516 4.62 7.56 44.62
N LEU A 517 3.37 7.10 44.54
CA LEU A 517 2.61 6.59 45.69
C LEU A 517 2.32 5.11 45.44
N HIS A 518 2.55 4.30 46.48
CA HIS A 518 2.35 2.86 46.47
C HIS A 518 0.86 2.52 46.68
N PRO A 519 0.31 1.47 46.02
CA PRO A 519 -1.05 1.01 46.24
C PRO A 519 -1.18 0.12 47.49
N SER A 520 -2.36 0.17 48.11
CA SER A 520 -2.77 -0.69 49.23
C SER A 520 -3.28 -2.05 48.76
N ALA A 521 -3.19 -3.05 49.65
CA ALA A 521 -3.48 -4.46 49.43
C ALA A 521 -4.94 -4.78 49.03
N VAL A 522 -5.10 -5.75 48.13
CA VAL A 522 -6.39 -6.28 47.64
C VAL A 522 -6.97 -7.32 48.60
N GLN A 523 -8.23 -7.13 49.02
CA GLN A 523 -9.07 -8.09 49.75
C GLN A 523 -9.47 -9.30 48.88
N GLY A 524 -9.48 -10.50 49.46
CA GLY A 524 -9.71 -11.77 48.76
C GLY A 524 -11.14 -11.98 48.24
N GLY A 525 -11.30 -11.98 46.90
CA GLY A 525 -12.54 -12.32 46.20
C GLY A 525 -12.62 -13.77 45.70
N ALA A 526 -13.78 -14.17 45.17
CA ALA A 526 -14.04 -15.49 44.62
C ALA A 526 -13.18 -15.82 43.39
N THR A 527 -13.03 -17.10 43.09
CA THR A 527 -12.29 -17.62 41.93
C THR A 527 -13.21 -18.38 41.00
N ILE A 528 -13.08 -18.17 39.69
CA ILE A 528 -13.67 -19.03 38.66
C ILE A 528 -12.53 -19.72 37.94
N SER A 529 -12.55 -21.04 37.86
CA SER A 529 -11.54 -21.85 37.15
C SER A 529 -12.20 -22.90 36.28
N GLY A 530 -11.50 -23.45 35.31
CA GLY A 530 -12.05 -24.53 34.48
C GLY A 530 -11.09 -25.00 33.42
N LYS A 531 -11.57 -25.91 32.56
CA LYS A 531 -10.83 -26.43 31.40
C LYS A 531 -11.52 -26.13 30.09
N ILE A 532 -10.71 -25.89 29.06
CA ILE A 532 -11.17 -25.72 27.68
C ILE A 532 -10.96 -27.02 26.91
N LYS A 533 -12.02 -27.79 26.70
CA LYS A 533 -11.98 -29.07 26.01
C LYS A 533 -12.02 -28.87 24.48
N PHE A 534 -11.36 -29.77 23.76
CA PHE A 534 -11.49 -29.88 22.31
C PHE A 534 -12.14 -31.20 21.93
N THR A 535 -13.09 -31.16 21.01
CA THR A 535 -13.71 -32.37 20.45
C THR A 535 -13.56 -32.43 18.94
N GLY A 536 -13.15 -33.58 18.43
CA GLY A 536 -12.96 -33.83 17.00
C GLY A 536 -11.49 -33.98 16.59
N THR A 537 -11.25 -34.12 15.29
CA THR A 537 -9.92 -34.31 14.73
C THR A 537 -9.10 -33.03 14.89
N LYS A 538 -7.90 -33.15 15.45
CA LYS A 538 -6.94 -32.03 15.55
C LYS A 538 -6.62 -31.51 14.15
N PRO A 539 -6.88 -30.22 13.84
CA PRO A 539 -6.57 -29.66 12.53
C PRO A 539 -5.05 -29.55 12.35
N ALA A 540 -4.59 -29.67 11.11
CA ALA A 540 -3.22 -29.33 10.74
C ALA A 540 -3.10 -27.82 10.59
N ASN A 541 -2.15 -27.22 11.31
CA ASN A 541 -1.83 -25.81 11.11
C ASN A 541 -0.96 -25.62 9.86
N PRO A 542 -1.08 -24.47 9.17
CA PRO A 542 -0.20 -24.12 8.06
C PRO A 542 1.28 -24.20 8.45
N LYS A 543 2.11 -24.70 7.54
CA LYS A 543 3.57 -24.67 7.67
C LYS A 543 4.07 -23.26 7.41
N ILE A 544 5.05 -22.83 8.19
CA ILE A 544 5.70 -21.54 8.01
C ILE A 544 6.95 -21.73 7.16
N ASP A 545 7.07 -20.94 6.09
CA ASP A 545 8.28 -20.90 5.27
C ASP A 545 9.26 -19.83 5.79
N MET A 546 10.34 -20.28 6.43
CA MET A 546 11.42 -19.42 6.92
C MET A 546 12.67 -19.45 6.03
N SER A 547 12.55 -19.82 4.76
CA SER A 547 13.67 -19.85 3.82
C SER A 547 14.40 -18.50 3.73
N GLU A 548 13.65 -17.40 3.73
CA GLU A 548 14.17 -16.03 3.66
C GLU A 548 14.57 -15.43 5.02
N GLU A 549 14.46 -16.19 6.12
CA GLU A 549 14.78 -15.74 7.49
C GLU A 549 15.71 -16.70 8.25
N PRO A 550 17.00 -16.81 7.88
CA PRO A 550 17.93 -17.76 8.50
C PRO A 550 18.07 -17.61 10.02
N LYS A 551 18.01 -16.38 10.54
CA LYS A 551 18.08 -16.10 11.99
C LYS A 551 16.91 -16.71 12.76
N CYS A 552 15.69 -16.55 12.25
CA CYS A 552 14.50 -17.15 12.85
C CYS A 552 14.53 -18.67 12.67
N LYS A 553 14.86 -19.15 11.46
CA LYS A 553 14.93 -20.59 11.15
C LYS A 553 15.85 -21.35 12.10
N ALA A 554 16.98 -20.75 12.50
CA ALA A 554 17.93 -21.34 13.44
C ALA A 554 17.35 -21.59 14.86
N LYS A 555 16.24 -20.94 15.22
CA LYS A 555 15.54 -21.14 16.50
C LYS A 555 14.65 -22.40 16.51
N TYR A 556 14.51 -23.10 15.37
CA TYR A 556 13.62 -24.26 15.23
C TYR A 556 14.39 -25.53 14.82
N GLN A 557 14.03 -26.67 15.42
CA GLN A 557 14.61 -27.98 15.09
C GLN A 557 13.90 -28.68 13.89
N GLY A 558 12.85 -28.06 13.34
CA GLY A 558 12.06 -28.57 12.21
C GLY A 558 11.28 -27.44 11.53
N VAL A 559 10.42 -27.77 10.56
CA VAL A 559 9.55 -26.76 9.91
C VAL A 559 8.49 -26.30 10.93
N PRO A 560 8.52 -25.04 11.38
CA PRO A 560 7.51 -24.54 12.31
C PRO A 560 6.15 -24.44 11.63
N THR A 561 5.09 -24.45 12.43
CA THR A 561 3.71 -24.22 11.98
C THR A 561 3.10 -23.05 12.71
N GLU A 562 2.07 -22.44 12.12
CA GLU A 562 1.29 -21.41 12.81
C GLU A 562 0.58 -21.99 14.06
N GLU A 563 0.14 -21.09 14.95
CA GLU A 563 -0.49 -21.45 16.24
C GLU A 563 -2.01 -21.22 16.25
N VAL A 564 -2.64 -21.27 15.05
CA VAL A 564 -4.08 -21.01 14.85
C VAL A 564 -4.98 -21.91 15.70
N VAL A 565 -4.60 -23.17 15.86
CA VAL A 565 -5.27 -24.11 16.78
C VAL A 565 -4.21 -24.94 17.49
N VAL A 566 -4.12 -24.79 18.81
CA VAL A 566 -3.18 -25.55 19.64
C VAL A 566 -3.95 -26.52 20.53
N VAL A 567 -4.12 -27.74 20.04
CA VAL A 567 -4.68 -28.86 20.83
C VAL A 567 -3.54 -29.52 21.62
N ASN A 568 -3.64 -29.42 22.95
CA ASN A 568 -2.72 -30.01 23.91
C ASN A 568 -2.80 -31.55 23.90
N PRO A 569 -1.76 -32.26 24.36
CA PRO A 569 -1.75 -33.74 24.40
C PRO A 569 -2.92 -34.36 25.17
N ASN A 570 -3.47 -33.63 26.14
CA ASN A 570 -4.61 -34.07 26.96
C ASN A 570 -6.00 -33.77 26.32
N GLY A 571 -6.05 -33.36 25.05
CA GLY A 571 -7.30 -33.07 24.33
C GLY A 571 -7.96 -31.74 24.69
N THR A 572 -7.20 -30.78 25.22
CA THR A 572 -7.68 -29.43 25.57
C THR A 572 -7.10 -28.38 24.63
N LEU A 573 -7.65 -27.15 24.66
CA LEU A 573 -7.15 -26.02 23.88
C LEU A 573 -6.34 -25.04 24.71
N ALA A 574 -5.15 -24.69 24.21
CA ALA A 574 -4.44 -23.48 24.61
C ALA A 574 -4.96 -22.25 23.83
N ASN A 575 -4.49 -21.06 24.17
CA ASN A 575 -4.78 -19.80 23.46
C ASN A 575 -6.27 -19.41 23.45
N VAL A 576 -7.05 -19.81 24.46
CA VAL A 576 -8.45 -19.39 24.60
C VAL A 576 -8.54 -18.25 25.61
N PHE A 577 -9.06 -17.10 25.17
CA PHE A 577 -9.25 -15.93 26.01
C PHE A 577 -10.56 -16.07 26.79
N VAL A 578 -10.49 -16.20 28.11
CA VAL A 578 -11.65 -16.34 29.00
C VAL A 578 -11.78 -15.10 29.86
N TYR A 579 -12.93 -14.43 29.81
CA TYR A 579 -13.14 -13.18 30.53
C TYR A 579 -14.57 -13.02 31.06
N VAL A 580 -14.72 -12.15 32.06
CA VAL A 580 -16.04 -11.71 32.53
C VAL A 580 -16.62 -10.75 31.50
N LYS A 581 -17.66 -11.17 30.79
CA LYS A 581 -18.34 -10.36 29.77
C LYS A 581 -19.32 -9.37 30.40
N SER A 582 -20.04 -9.79 31.43
CA SER A 582 -21.00 -8.95 32.15
C SER A 582 -21.30 -9.50 33.55
N GLY A 583 -21.98 -8.70 34.38
CA GLY A 583 -22.36 -9.08 35.76
C GLY A 583 -21.56 -8.38 36.85
N LEU A 584 -20.56 -7.56 36.50
CA LEU A 584 -19.89 -6.70 37.47
C LEU A 584 -20.85 -5.63 37.99
N PRO A 585 -20.86 -5.35 39.30
CA PRO A 585 -21.65 -4.25 39.86
C PRO A 585 -21.28 -2.92 39.19
N ALA A 586 -22.27 -2.05 38.94
CA ALA A 586 -22.02 -0.72 38.39
C ALA A 586 -21.10 0.15 39.29
N THR A 587 -20.98 -0.21 40.56
CA THR A 587 -20.09 0.43 41.54
C THR A 587 -18.65 -0.11 41.50
N TYR A 588 -18.37 -1.20 40.78
CA TYR A 588 -17.04 -1.77 40.69
C TYR A 588 -16.10 -0.79 39.97
N LYS A 589 -15.00 -0.44 40.64
CA LYS A 589 -13.91 0.34 40.07
C LYS A 589 -12.71 -0.58 39.89
N ALA A 590 -12.23 -0.69 38.66
CA ALA A 590 -11.02 -1.43 38.40
C ALA A 590 -9.82 -0.73 39.05
N PRO A 591 -8.82 -1.50 39.53
CA PRO A 591 -7.57 -0.92 39.99
C PRO A 591 -6.87 -0.19 38.85
N GLU A 592 -6.04 0.80 39.19
CA GLU A 592 -5.14 1.40 38.20
C GLU A 592 -4.24 0.30 37.62
N PRO A 593 -4.03 0.27 36.30
CA PRO A 593 -3.13 -0.69 35.69
C PRO A 593 -1.71 -0.55 36.24
N ALA A 594 -1.15 -1.65 36.72
CA ALA A 594 0.22 -1.69 37.23
C ALA A 594 1.08 -2.62 36.36
N GLY A 595 2.31 -2.19 36.09
CA GLY A 595 3.27 -2.92 35.28
C GLY A 595 2.93 -2.97 33.79
N ASP A 596 3.96 -3.28 32.99
CA ASP A 596 3.84 -3.42 31.55
C ASP A 596 3.50 -4.86 31.19
N VAL A 597 2.59 -5.04 30.23
CA VAL A 597 2.40 -6.33 29.56
C VAL A 597 3.32 -6.39 28.35
N THR A 598 4.01 -7.51 28.14
CA THR A 598 4.94 -7.66 27.01
C THR A 598 4.33 -8.48 25.90
N LEU A 599 4.50 -8.00 24.66
CA LEU A 599 4.37 -8.76 23.43
C LEU A 599 5.73 -8.76 22.74
N ASP A 600 6.31 -9.93 22.49
CA ASP A 600 7.63 -10.06 21.89
C ASP A 600 7.56 -10.69 20.49
N GLN A 601 8.41 -10.23 19.58
CA GLN A 601 8.67 -10.87 18.29
C GLN A 601 9.92 -11.73 18.47
N ASP A 602 9.70 -13.04 18.59
CA ASP A 602 10.75 -14.03 18.79
C ASP A 602 10.49 -15.29 17.96
N GLY A 603 11.47 -15.64 17.14
CA GLY A 603 11.40 -16.69 16.14
C GLY A 603 10.50 -16.35 14.97
N CYS A 604 10.40 -15.09 14.56
CA CYS A 604 9.46 -14.60 13.54
C CYS A 604 8.03 -15.02 13.92
N ARG A 605 7.65 -14.81 15.19
CA ARG A 605 6.32 -15.05 15.78
C ARG A 605 6.06 -14.07 16.91
N TYR A 606 4.80 -13.73 17.15
CA TYR A 606 4.40 -12.95 18.32
C TYR A 606 4.18 -13.85 19.54
N HIS A 607 4.73 -13.44 20.68
CA HIS A 607 4.60 -14.13 21.96
C HIS A 607 4.17 -13.17 23.07
N PRO A 608 3.11 -13.49 23.83
CA PRO A 608 2.19 -14.62 23.63
C PRO A 608 1.26 -14.41 22.42
N HIS A 609 0.73 -15.51 21.87
CA HIS A 609 -0.25 -15.49 20.76
C HIS A 609 -1.58 -14.82 21.13
N VAL A 610 -2.00 -14.96 22.39
CA VAL A 610 -3.19 -14.32 22.94
C VAL A 610 -2.84 -13.67 24.27
N LEU A 611 -3.23 -12.41 24.44
CA LEU A 611 -2.98 -11.64 25.67
C LEU A 611 -4.13 -10.72 26.00
N GLY A 612 -4.21 -10.32 27.28
CA GLY A 612 -5.14 -9.30 27.74
C GLY A 612 -4.42 -8.20 28.52
N ILE A 613 -4.95 -6.99 28.42
CA ILE A 613 -4.48 -5.80 29.14
C ILE A 613 -5.68 -5.02 29.69
N LEU A 614 -5.42 -4.15 30.66
CA LEU A 614 -6.40 -3.17 31.12
C LEU A 614 -6.43 -1.95 30.19
N VAL A 615 -7.59 -1.28 30.11
CA VAL A 615 -7.68 0.04 29.48
C VAL A 615 -6.67 0.99 30.15
N GLY A 616 -5.88 1.69 29.33
CA GLY A 616 -4.80 2.57 29.78
C GLY A 616 -3.50 1.87 30.18
N GLN A 617 -3.47 0.53 30.24
CA GLN A 617 -2.24 -0.21 30.53
C GLN A 617 -1.26 -0.13 29.37
N LYS A 618 0.02 -0.03 29.71
CA LYS A 618 1.11 -0.06 28.74
C LYS A 618 1.36 -1.48 28.23
N LEU A 619 1.40 -1.61 26.91
CA LEU A 619 1.89 -2.76 26.17
C LEU A 619 3.31 -2.45 25.69
N ALA A 620 4.31 -3.15 26.23
CA ALA A 620 5.68 -3.13 25.75
C ALA A 620 5.84 -4.13 24.59
N ILE A 621 6.09 -3.62 23.40
CA ILE A 621 6.23 -4.41 22.18
C ILE A 621 7.72 -4.54 21.85
N LYS A 622 8.25 -5.76 22.00
CA LYS A 622 9.66 -6.08 21.82
C LYS A 622 9.89 -6.75 20.47
N ASN A 623 11.05 -6.49 19.90
CA ASN A 623 11.61 -7.30 18.82
C ASN A 623 12.89 -7.97 19.34
N SER A 624 12.83 -9.26 19.60
CA SER A 624 13.97 -10.09 20.01
C SER A 624 14.61 -10.83 18.82
N ASP A 625 14.00 -10.81 17.64
CA ASP A 625 14.56 -11.40 16.43
C ASP A 625 15.72 -10.60 15.83
N GLY A 626 15.72 -9.28 16.00
CA GLY A 626 16.77 -8.41 15.47
C GLY A 626 16.82 -8.43 13.94
N ILE A 627 15.67 -8.60 13.31
CA ILE A 627 15.41 -8.42 11.88
C ILE A 627 14.22 -7.47 11.71
N LEU A 628 13.85 -7.15 10.48
CA LEU A 628 12.65 -6.36 10.24
C LEU A 628 11.39 -7.16 10.53
N ASP A 629 10.73 -6.74 11.59
CA ASP A 629 9.32 -7.00 11.85
C ASP A 629 8.56 -5.68 11.91
N ASN A 630 7.24 -5.75 11.91
CA ASN A 630 6.41 -4.61 12.24
C ASN A 630 5.24 -5.10 13.07
N ILE A 631 4.63 -4.20 13.84
CA ILE A 631 3.38 -4.49 14.53
C ILE A 631 2.27 -3.59 14.01
N LYS A 632 1.18 -4.24 13.61
CA LYS A 632 -0.02 -3.60 13.14
C LYS A 632 -1.22 -4.02 13.98
N ALA A 633 -1.85 -3.08 14.66
CA ALA A 633 -3.06 -3.31 15.43
C ALA A 633 -4.28 -2.83 14.65
N LYS A 634 -5.31 -3.69 14.54
CA LYS A 634 -6.52 -3.45 13.73
C LYS A 634 -7.76 -3.20 14.59
N GLY A 635 -7.66 -2.25 15.50
CA GLY A 635 -8.77 -1.84 16.36
C GLY A 635 -9.89 -1.13 15.59
N VAL A 636 -11.13 -1.35 16.03
CA VAL A 636 -12.35 -0.69 15.57
C VAL A 636 -12.83 0.34 16.58
N LYS A 637 -12.63 0.10 17.88
CA LYS A 637 -12.92 1.08 18.94
C LYS A 637 -11.66 1.86 19.33
N ASN A 638 -10.53 1.18 19.39
CA ASN A 638 -9.22 1.79 19.52
C ASN A 638 -8.70 2.16 18.13
N ARG A 639 -7.92 3.25 18.05
CA ARG A 639 -7.33 3.68 16.79
C ARG A 639 -6.32 2.63 16.29
N PRO A 640 -6.44 2.16 15.03
CA PRO A 640 -5.46 1.24 14.47
C PRO A 640 -4.12 1.94 14.28
N PHE A 641 -3.02 1.21 14.31
CA PHE A 641 -1.69 1.75 14.03
C PHE A 641 -0.82 0.70 13.35
N ASN A 642 0.23 1.16 12.65
CA ASN A 642 1.25 0.31 12.06
C ASN A 642 2.64 0.95 12.25
N ILE A 643 3.54 0.25 12.94
CA ILE A 643 4.89 0.72 13.25
C ILE A 643 5.95 -0.32 12.91
N SER A 644 7.08 0.16 12.40
CA SER A 644 8.24 -0.65 12.03
C SER A 644 9.11 -0.96 13.25
N GLN A 645 9.63 -2.18 13.33
CA GLN A 645 10.68 -2.58 14.26
C GLN A 645 11.80 -3.33 13.50
N PRO A 646 12.77 -2.62 12.89
CA PRO A 646 13.78 -3.20 12.00
C PRO A 646 14.90 -3.98 12.72
N THR A 647 14.98 -3.88 14.04
CA THR A 647 16.10 -4.39 14.84
C THR A 647 15.65 -4.65 16.28
N VAL A 648 16.58 -5.06 17.14
CA VAL A 648 16.31 -5.24 18.57
C VAL A 648 15.90 -3.92 19.20
N MET A 649 14.63 -3.81 19.57
CA MET A 649 14.06 -2.57 20.12
C MET A 649 12.81 -2.85 20.95
N THR A 650 12.31 -1.82 21.64
CA THR A 650 11.07 -1.89 22.40
C THR A 650 10.26 -0.62 22.16
N SER A 651 9.00 -0.76 21.76
CA SER A 651 8.05 0.34 21.60
C SER A 651 6.92 0.18 22.60
N GLU A 652 6.41 1.28 23.17
CA GLU A 652 5.28 1.24 24.10
C GLU A 652 3.99 1.68 23.42
N ARG A 653 2.85 1.05 23.77
CA ARG A 653 1.51 1.45 23.33
C ARG A 653 0.49 1.35 24.44
N THR A 654 -0.55 2.18 24.37
CA THR A 654 -1.69 2.16 25.29
C THR A 654 -2.99 2.17 24.50
N PHE A 655 -4.02 1.53 25.06
CA PHE A 655 -5.35 1.42 24.46
C PHE A 655 -6.35 2.12 25.37
N THR A 656 -7.19 3.00 24.80
CA THR A 656 -8.04 3.92 25.56
C THR A 656 -9.48 3.46 25.67
N ALA A 657 -9.88 2.42 24.95
CA ALA A 657 -11.24 1.90 24.96
C ALA A 657 -11.28 0.37 25.16
N PRO A 658 -12.28 -0.17 25.86
CA PRO A 658 -12.54 -1.61 25.92
C PRO A 658 -12.81 -2.20 24.54
N GLU A 659 -12.04 -3.20 24.16
CA GLU A 659 -12.15 -3.90 22.89
C GLU A 659 -11.54 -5.29 22.99
N VAL A 660 -12.36 -6.31 22.76
CA VAL A 660 -11.96 -7.70 22.97
C VAL A 660 -11.49 -8.28 21.63
N MET A 661 -10.25 -8.78 21.64
CA MET A 661 -9.58 -9.46 20.53
C MET A 661 -9.31 -8.55 19.32
N ILE A 662 -8.56 -7.47 19.58
CA ILE A 662 -7.91 -6.67 18.55
C ILE A 662 -6.88 -7.55 17.81
N PRO A 663 -6.98 -7.71 16.48
CA PRO A 663 -5.97 -8.43 15.71
C PRO A 663 -4.66 -7.66 15.68
N LEU A 664 -3.56 -8.37 15.92
CA LEU A 664 -2.19 -7.91 15.76
C LEU A 664 -1.55 -8.70 14.62
N GLU A 665 -0.96 -8.02 13.64
CA GLU A 665 -0.39 -8.65 12.43
C GLU A 665 1.02 -8.08 12.12
N CYS A 666 1.93 -8.92 11.64
CA CYS A 666 3.12 -8.48 10.92
C CYS A 666 2.83 -8.48 9.41
N ASN A 667 3.30 -7.45 8.70
CA ASN A 667 3.17 -7.35 7.25
C ASN A 667 4.42 -7.82 6.50
N VAL A 668 5.53 -8.02 7.21
CA VAL A 668 6.75 -8.60 6.64
C VAL A 668 6.63 -10.12 6.60
N HIS A 669 6.17 -10.71 7.70
CA HIS A 669 5.92 -12.14 7.84
C HIS A 669 4.42 -12.39 7.95
N GLY A 670 3.80 -12.78 6.84
CA GLY A 670 2.35 -12.93 6.75
C GLY A 670 1.72 -13.97 7.69
N TRP A 671 2.54 -14.82 8.33
CA TRP A 671 2.13 -15.81 9.34
C TRP A 671 2.16 -15.29 10.78
N MET A 672 2.80 -14.15 11.06
CA MET A 672 2.88 -13.60 12.40
C MET A 672 1.59 -12.84 12.76
N HIS A 673 0.82 -13.42 13.66
CA HIS A 673 -0.40 -12.80 14.18
C HIS A 673 -0.58 -13.13 15.67
N ALA A 674 -1.29 -12.26 16.37
CA ALA A 674 -1.67 -12.41 17.78
C ALA A 674 -2.98 -11.67 18.07
N TRP A 675 -3.56 -11.86 19.26
CA TRP A 675 -4.86 -11.32 19.64
C TRP A 675 -4.84 -10.64 21.00
N LEU A 676 -5.21 -9.35 21.03
CA LEU A 676 -5.18 -8.52 22.23
C LEU A 676 -6.58 -8.24 22.79
N GLY A 677 -6.84 -8.61 24.03
CA GLY A 677 -8.06 -8.24 24.77
C GLY A 677 -7.84 -7.03 25.65
N VAL A 678 -8.48 -5.90 25.32
CA VAL A 678 -8.46 -4.69 26.15
C VAL A 678 -9.73 -4.65 26.99
N LEU A 679 -9.59 -4.81 28.31
CA LEU A 679 -10.74 -4.87 29.23
C LEU A 679 -10.70 -3.72 30.24
N PRO A 680 -11.88 -3.23 30.70
CA PRO A 680 -11.94 -2.21 31.73
C PRO A 680 -11.76 -2.79 33.14
N HIS A 681 -11.45 -4.09 33.28
CA HIS A 681 -11.33 -4.82 34.53
C HIS A 681 -10.31 -5.97 34.41
N PRO A 682 -9.72 -6.44 35.52
CA PRO A 682 -8.66 -7.45 35.50
C PRO A 682 -9.17 -8.90 35.41
N PHE A 683 -10.48 -9.12 35.35
CA PHE A 683 -11.09 -10.45 35.39
C PHE A 683 -11.05 -11.17 34.04
N PHE A 684 -9.86 -11.63 33.64
CA PHE A 684 -9.63 -12.46 32.47
C PHE A 684 -8.45 -13.41 32.66
N ALA A 685 -8.36 -14.43 31.80
CA ALA A 685 -7.27 -15.38 31.74
C ALA A 685 -7.12 -15.92 30.30
N VAL A 686 -5.95 -16.45 29.97
CA VAL A 686 -5.71 -17.21 28.72
C VAL A 686 -5.46 -18.66 29.11
N SER A 687 -6.07 -19.61 28.39
CA SER A 687 -5.89 -21.02 28.70
C SER A 687 -4.45 -21.49 28.48
N GLY A 688 -3.92 -22.23 29.44
CA GLY A 688 -2.53 -22.72 29.43
C GLY A 688 -2.31 -23.99 28.59
N ALA A 689 -1.09 -24.54 28.68
CA ALA A 689 -0.67 -25.76 27.98
C ALA A 689 -1.39 -27.05 28.45
N ASP A 690 -2.18 -26.99 29.51
CA ASP A 690 -3.08 -28.05 29.96
C ASP A 690 -4.56 -27.73 29.74
N GLY A 691 -4.83 -26.59 29.09
CA GLY A 691 -6.14 -26.03 28.80
C GLY A 691 -6.87 -25.44 30.01
N SER A 692 -6.19 -25.29 31.15
CA SER A 692 -6.78 -24.69 32.34
C SER A 692 -6.77 -23.16 32.27
N PHE A 693 -7.74 -22.54 32.94
CA PHE A 693 -7.77 -21.09 33.19
C PHE A 693 -8.23 -20.80 34.62
N SER A 694 -7.87 -19.63 35.16
CA SER A 694 -8.30 -19.17 36.47
C SER A 694 -8.45 -17.65 36.52
N ILE A 695 -9.64 -17.18 36.86
CA ILE A 695 -9.96 -15.77 37.10
C ILE A 695 -10.20 -15.60 38.60
N LYS A 696 -9.41 -14.75 39.25
CA LYS A 696 -9.40 -14.59 40.72
C LYS A 696 -9.92 -13.21 41.13
N GLY A 697 -10.36 -13.11 42.38
CA GLY A 697 -10.72 -11.83 43.00
C GLY A 697 -12.08 -11.28 42.60
N LEU A 698 -12.99 -12.10 42.07
CA LEU A 698 -14.32 -11.64 41.71
C LEU A 698 -15.14 -11.28 42.97
N PRO A 699 -15.86 -10.15 42.98
CA PRO A 699 -16.88 -9.89 43.99
C PRO A 699 -17.98 -10.95 43.96
N PRO A 700 -18.75 -11.16 45.05
CA PRO A 700 -19.95 -11.97 45.00
C PRO A 700 -20.94 -11.45 43.95
N GLY A 701 -21.52 -12.34 43.15
CA GLY A 701 -22.42 -11.96 42.06
C GLY A 701 -22.64 -13.07 41.04
N THR A 702 -23.51 -12.79 40.07
CA THR A 702 -23.77 -13.65 38.92
C THR A 702 -23.13 -13.04 37.68
N TYR A 703 -22.25 -13.79 37.05
CA TYR A 703 -21.41 -13.35 35.94
C TYR A 703 -21.71 -14.13 34.68
N THR A 704 -21.68 -13.45 33.53
CA THR A 704 -21.54 -14.10 32.24
C THR A 704 -20.05 -14.18 31.91
N ILE A 705 -19.52 -15.39 31.82
CA ILE A 705 -18.15 -15.68 31.39
C ILE A 705 -18.19 -16.03 29.91
N GLU A 706 -17.30 -15.42 29.12
CA GLU A 706 -17.13 -15.76 27.71
C GLU A 706 -15.72 -16.32 27.47
N ALA A 707 -15.66 -17.45 26.76
CA ALA A 707 -14.43 -18.05 26.25
C ALA A 707 -14.39 -17.83 24.73
N TRP A 708 -13.34 -17.16 24.24
CA TRP A 708 -13.13 -16.86 22.83
C TRP A 708 -11.92 -17.62 22.27
N HIS A 709 -12.06 -18.17 21.07
CA HIS A 709 -10.98 -18.80 20.30
C HIS A 709 -11.02 -18.29 18.85
N GLU A 710 -9.86 -17.96 18.27
CA GLU A 710 -9.76 -17.31 16.95
C GLU A 710 -10.49 -18.04 15.81
N LYS A 711 -10.32 -19.37 15.71
CA LYS A 711 -10.99 -20.19 14.68
C LYS A 711 -12.43 -20.56 15.02
N TYR A 712 -12.75 -20.79 16.29
CA TYR A 712 -14.00 -21.43 16.70
C TYR A 712 -15.04 -20.45 17.28
N GLY A 713 -14.68 -19.18 17.44
CA GLY A 713 -15.58 -18.13 17.95
C GLY A 713 -15.72 -18.17 19.47
N THR A 714 -16.90 -17.84 19.97
CA THR A 714 -17.17 -17.64 21.40
C THR A 714 -18.09 -18.71 21.99
N GLN A 715 -17.89 -19.04 23.26
CA GLN A 715 -18.84 -19.74 24.12
C GLN A 715 -19.10 -18.94 25.38
N THR A 716 -20.31 -19.03 25.93
CA THR A 716 -20.69 -18.30 27.14
C THR A 716 -21.25 -19.23 28.21
N ALA A 717 -20.94 -18.96 29.47
CA ALA A 717 -21.50 -19.64 30.63
C ALA A 717 -21.92 -18.62 31.69
N THR A 718 -22.98 -18.92 32.45
CA THR A 718 -23.40 -18.10 33.59
C THR A 718 -22.93 -18.77 34.88
N VAL A 719 -22.20 -18.03 35.72
CA VAL A 719 -21.63 -18.53 36.97
C VAL A 719 -22.00 -17.60 38.11
N THR A 720 -22.54 -18.16 39.20
CA THR A 720 -22.79 -17.40 40.43
C THR A 720 -21.75 -17.76 41.47
N VAL A 721 -21.11 -16.75 42.05
CA VAL A 721 -20.11 -16.89 43.11
C VAL A 721 -20.52 -16.11 44.35
N ALA A 722 -20.25 -16.66 45.54
CA ALA A 722 -20.50 -16.09 46.85
C ALA A 722 -19.25 -16.17 47.74
N GLY A 723 -18.98 -15.12 48.51
CA GLY A 723 -17.82 -15.06 49.41
C GLY A 723 -16.47 -15.20 48.67
N SER A 724 -15.58 -16.02 49.19
CA SER A 724 -14.27 -16.34 48.59
C SER A 724 -14.24 -17.74 47.97
N GLU A 725 -15.38 -18.23 47.47
CA GLU A 725 -15.47 -19.59 46.92
C GLU A 725 -14.76 -19.74 45.56
N THR A 726 -14.46 -20.99 45.20
CA THR A 726 -14.01 -21.35 43.85
C THR A 726 -15.13 -22.07 43.11
N LYS A 727 -15.53 -21.59 41.94
CA LYS A 727 -16.49 -22.26 41.04
C LYS A 727 -15.83 -22.76 39.77
N THR A 728 -16.34 -23.87 39.25
CA THR A 728 -15.87 -24.45 37.99
C THR A 728 -16.72 -24.00 36.82
N ALA A 729 -16.10 -23.59 35.70
CA ALA A 729 -16.75 -23.32 34.43
C ALA A 729 -15.95 -23.93 33.28
N ASP A 730 -16.39 -25.07 32.75
CA ASP A 730 -15.76 -25.72 31.60
C ASP A 730 -16.38 -25.22 30.29
N PHE A 731 -15.55 -25.14 29.24
CA PHE A 731 -15.98 -24.83 27.87
C PHE A 731 -15.50 -25.93 26.92
N SER A 732 -16.18 -26.13 25.79
CA SER A 732 -15.85 -27.21 24.85
C SER A 732 -16.03 -26.79 23.41
N PHE A 733 -14.94 -26.59 22.67
CA PHE A 733 -14.98 -26.26 21.24
C PHE A 733 -14.87 -27.52 20.39
N ALA A 734 -15.53 -27.50 19.22
CA ALA A 734 -15.54 -28.62 18.29
C ALA A 734 -14.92 -28.23 16.94
N ALA A 735 -14.26 -29.18 16.28
CA ALA A 735 -13.93 -29.06 14.87
C ALA A 735 -15.20 -28.79 14.05
N LYS A 736 -15.15 -27.84 13.12
CA LYS A 736 -16.21 -27.55 12.15
C LYS A 736 -16.05 -28.41 10.91
#